data_AF-A0A1Y5EZD1-F1
#
_entry.id   AF-A0A1Y5EZD1-F1
#
_cell.length_a   1.000
_cell.length_b   1.000
_cell.length_c   1.000
_cell.angle_alpha   90.00
_cell.angle_beta   90.00
_cell.angle_gamma   90.00
#
_symmetry.space_group_name_H-M   'P 1'
#
loop_
_entity.id
_entity.type
_entity.pdbx_description
1 polymer ?
#
loop_
_entity_poly.entity_id
_entity_poly.type
_entity_poly.pdbx_seq_one_letter_code
_entity_poly.pdbx_strand_id
1 'polypeptide(L)'
;MSKDVTLNEHLYYTEENLDNILENLDIVRRQIYPNLDPESDINDQNFPSVCLVGLGRCGSNIALDVATLVYNARSNYMADLELQDNSKVEGEFRPMRWIQKHLPMEIKGEPRPVFLIEPVVMLGDLDKDIEGRIRFSSQNGRSNFLEEYKKLQIMDLSEVHAGGAGNAPILGQYLAKIILNKNTSSFQNNGWRHMHSYLVDSCGIKANQSRLYFYIFSAGGGTGSGMASEFGLAQQYSYMSKTFDYHSAQSKVTDKRHSFVFEPIFTSGICILPNISGDKIEVSEALHINAGRLLCKYLSEEWDFSYNVEREGNDHPSSAMQRIRPWNSMMLISNDIMRYAEENDGGADTEIDVNTMEKYANQYISQQIFNILTAQAVTTDYDEDYFRRAGVDIAETIRLDANDLFMSLAGPVAIAYAESVVTGSSKEQIDIDDLFCRSIDLPHFNPDTSAIEGISILPIESSSYSDALKNYRESGYDTTSLNHLHFFKNCSSIVSIISLPKDYKLSFTALNRLKLHLNSLFPNTTLKRYALVIGASANLSLTTLVAKSPCLSDDFLTLMVAYVKRCFARDEYRFSDEVDKAILGFITDDEFNEEDVEQYFNAYENPAKILDTNWYAIKPMYEKKYRELIDDPEKFISINDIRLDVDNVKKSIKYLREIYRHRVSKTNVLSLNV
;
A
#
# COMPACT_ATOMS: atom_id res chain seq x y z
N MET A 1 39.09 27.47 -3.30
CA MET A 1 38.35 26.63 -2.34
C MET A 1 37.10 26.15 -3.06
N SER A 2 37.18 24.94 -3.63
CA SER A 2 36.06 24.25 -4.24
C SER A 2 35.02 23.98 -3.14
N LYS A 3 33.81 24.52 -3.30
CA LYS A 3 32.67 23.95 -2.61
C LYS A 3 32.47 22.57 -3.25
N ASP A 4 32.70 21.51 -2.49
CA ASP A 4 32.21 20.19 -2.85
C ASP A 4 30.69 20.30 -2.91
N VAL A 5 30.16 20.51 -4.12
CA VAL A 5 28.74 20.38 -4.41
C VAL A 5 28.47 18.89 -4.36
N THR A 6 28.07 18.42 -3.18
CA THR A 6 27.45 17.10 -3.04
C THR A 6 26.22 17.09 -3.94
N LEU A 7 26.30 16.39 -5.08
CA LEU A 7 25.15 16.10 -5.92
C LEU A 7 24.11 15.38 -5.06
N ASN A 8 23.05 16.08 -4.63
CA ASN A 8 21.86 15.43 -4.12
C ASN A 8 21.25 14.65 -5.31
N GLU A 9 21.36 13.33 -5.30
CA GLU A 9 20.76 12.44 -6.33
C GLU A 9 19.24 12.61 -6.43
N HIS A 10 18.63 13.03 -5.32
CA HIS A 10 17.21 13.31 -5.17
C HIS A 10 16.96 14.81 -5.27
N LEU A 11 16.94 15.33 -6.51
CA LEU A 11 16.53 16.69 -6.82
C LEU A 11 14.99 16.82 -6.69
N TYR A 12 14.49 16.93 -5.45
CA TYR A 12 13.10 17.25 -5.15
C TYR A 12 13.02 18.64 -4.52
N TYR A 13 11.98 19.40 -4.87
CA TYR A 13 11.68 20.67 -4.23
C TYR A 13 10.98 20.39 -2.89
N THR A 14 11.46 21.01 -1.84
CA THR A 14 10.84 20.99 -0.51
C THR A 14 10.74 22.42 0.01
N GLU A 15 9.58 22.82 0.53
CA GLU A 15 9.45 24.09 1.22
C GLU A 15 10.16 24.02 2.58
N GLU A 16 11.03 25.00 2.83
CA GLU A 16 11.84 25.12 4.05
C GLU A 16 11.15 26.03 5.08
N ASN A 17 10.37 27.02 4.62
CA ASN A 17 9.73 27.96 5.51
C ASN A 17 8.49 27.34 6.17
N LEU A 18 8.57 27.10 7.49
CA LEU A 18 7.49 26.53 8.28
C LEU A 18 6.18 27.34 8.20
N ASP A 19 6.27 28.67 8.22
CA ASP A 19 5.08 29.52 8.21
C ASP A 19 4.30 29.34 6.89
N ASN A 20 5.01 29.24 5.77
CA ASN A 20 4.40 28.94 4.47
C ASN A 20 3.73 27.56 4.46
N ILE A 21 4.38 26.54 5.05
CA ILE A 21 3.82 25.18 5.13
C ILE A 21 2.52 25.20 5.95
N LEU A 22 2.53 25.88 7.10
CA LEU A 22 1.35 25.97 7.99
C LEU A 22 0.21 26.75 7.32
N GLU A 23 0.50 27.87 6.66
CA GLU A 23 -0.51 28.61 5.89
C GLU A 23 -1.14 27.76 4.77
N ASN A 24 -0.32 27.01 4.02
CA ASN A 24 -0.81 26.12 2.98
C ASN A 24 -1.67 24.99 3.58
N LEU A 25 -1.27 24.42 4.74
CA LEU A 25 -2.05 23.39 5.44
C LEU A 25 -3.40 23.91 5.92
N ASP A 26 -3.47 25.14 6.43
CA ASP A 26 -4.73 25.74 6.87
C ASP A 26 -5.72 25.86 5.71
N ILE A 27 -5.24 26.12 4.49
CA ILE A 27 -6.08 26.14 3.29
C ILE A 27 -6.63 24.73 3.00
N VAL A 28 -5.80 23.70 3.05
CA VAL A 28 -6.25 22.30 2.88
C VAL A 28 -7.26 21.93 3.96
N ARG A 29 -7.04 22.33 5.23
CA ARG A 29 -7.96 22.07 6.33
C ARG A 29 -9.35 22.68 6.08
N ARG A 30 -9.40 23.92 5.59
CA ARG A 30 -10.66 24.59 5.22
C ARG A 30 -11.38 23.93 4.04
N GLN A 31 -10.64 23.36 3.08
CA GLN A 31 -11.22 22.61 1.96
C GLN A 31 -11.88 21.32 2.43
N ILE A 32 -11.24 20.61 3.36
CA ILE A 32 -11.72 19.36 3.94
C ILE A 32 -12.91 19.62 4.88
N TYR A 33 -12.92 20.73 5.62
CA TYR A 33 -13.95 21.08 6.61
C TYR A 33 -14.58 22.48 6.34
N PRO A 34 -15.48 22.62 5.34
CA PRO A 34 -15.99 23.92 4.91
C PRO A 34 -17.18 24.50 5.71
N ASN A 35 -17.85 23.72 6.56
CA ASN A 35 -19.12 24.13 7.24
C ASN A 35 -18.90 24.70 8.65
N LEU A 36 -17.86 25.50 8.87
CA LEU A 36 -17.47 25.89 10.22
C LEU A 36 -17.86 27.32 10.56
N ASP A 37 -18.32 27.50 11.80
CA ASP A 37 -18.47 28.82 12.41
C ASP A 37 -17.09 29.48 12.50
N PRO A 38 -16.94 30.74 12.05
CA PRO A 38 -15.67 31.48 12.09
C PRO A 38 -15.14 31.73 13.51
N GLU A 39 -15.92 31.40 14.55
CA GLU A 39 -15.52 31.48 15.97
C GLU A 39 -14.98 30.15 16.53
N SER A 40 -15.07 29.03 15.80
CA SER A 40 -14.42 27.77 16.21
C SER A 40 -12.92 27.84 15.93
N ASP A 41 -12.10 27.57 16.94
CA ASP A 41 -10.64 27.58 16.79
C ASP A 41 -10.23 26.53 15.75
N ILE A 42 -9.58 26.98 14.66
CA ILE A 42 -9.00 26.10 13.61
C ILE A 42 -8.09 25.02 14.23
N ASN A 43 -7.58 25.27 15.44
CA ASN A 43 -6.72 24.38 16.23
C ASN A 43 -7.41 23.14 16.79
N ASP A 44 -8.75 23.09 16.86
CA ASP A 44 -9.47 21.93 17.38
C ASP A 44 -9.69 20.84 16.31
N GLN A 45 -9.29 21.10 15.06
CA GLN A 45 -9.53 20.19 13.94
C GLN A 45 -8.25 19.53 13.44
N ASN A 46 -8.14 18.25 13.75
CA ASN A 46 -7.07 17.40 13.30
C ASN A 46 -7.36 16.87 11.88
N PHE A 47 -6.32 16.76 11.05
CA PHE A 47 -6.39 15.95 9.85
C PHE A 47 -6.62 14.48 10.25
N PRO A 48 -7.36 13.69 9.44
CA PRO A 48 -7.43 12.25 9.63
C PRO A 48 -6.03 11.62 9.72
N SER A 49 -5.86 10.59 10.55
CA SER A 49 -4.57 9.87 10.68
C SER A 49 -4.14 9.15 9.40
N VAL A 50 -5.09 8.87 8.51
CA VAL A 50 -4.90 8.11 7.27
C VAL A 50 -5.05 9.00 6.04
N CYS A 51 -4.09 8.87 5.11
CA CYS A 51 -4.16 9.39 3.76
C CYS A 51 -4.04 8.27 2.71
N LEU A 52 -4.98 8.24 1.77
CA LEU A 52 -4.94 7.39 0.58
C LEU A 52 -4.51 8.21 -0.63
N VAL A 53 -3.51 7.74 -1.37
CA VAL A 53 -2.98 8.41 -2.56
C VAL A 53 -3.16 7.48 -3.76
N GLY A 54 -4.20 7.72 -4.58
CA GLY A 54 -4.47 6.98 -5.80
C GLY A 54 -3.74 7.58 -6.99
N LEU A 55 -2.83 6.82 -7.63
CA LEU A 55 -2.02 7.30 -8.74
C LEU A 55 -2.26 6.53 -10.05
N GLY A 56 -2.40 7.29 -11.13
CA GLY A 56 -2.82 6.79 -12.43
C GLY A 56 -4.28 6.32 -12.44
N ARG A 57 -4.72 5.81 -13.58
CA ARG A 57 -6.12 5.39 -13.79
C ARG A 57 -6.60 4.33 -12.80
N CYS A 58 -5.87 3.22 -12.67
CA CYS A 58 -6.24 2.11 -11.78
C CYS A 58 -6.22 2.54 -10.31
N GLY A 59 -5.13 3.20 -9.87
CA GLY A 59 -4.99 3.68 -8.48
C GLY A 59 -6.07 4.68 -8.09
N SER A 60 -6.44 5.58 -8.99
CA SER A 60 -7.48 6.58 -8.73
C SER A 60 -8.87 5.96 -8.57
N ASN A 61 -9.21 4.95 -9.38
CA ASN A 61 -10.50 4.25 -9.29
C ASN A 61 -10.63 3.49 -7.96
N ILE A 62 -9.59 2.77 -7.55
CA ILE A 62 -9.61 2.02 -6.28
C ILE A 62 -9.70 2.97 -5.08
N ALA A 63 -8.93 4.05 -5.09
CA ALA A 63 -8.99 5.06 -4.03
C ALA A 63 -10.40 5.65 -3.90
N LEU A 64 -11.10 5.87 -5.03
CA LEU A 64 -12.48 6.33 -5.06
C LEU A 64 -13.46 5.26 -4.53
N ASP A 65 -13.27 4.00 -4.90
CA ASP A 65 -14.09 2.88 -4.41
C ASP A 65 -13.95 2.73 -2.89
N VAL A 66 -12.73 2.79 -2.34
CA VAL A 66 -12.48 2.81 -0.90
C VAL A 66 -13.17 3.99 -0.22
N ALA A 67 -13.02 5.20 -0.77
CA ALA A 67 -13.67 6.40 -0.24
C ALA A 67 -15.20 6.24 -0.20
N THR A 68 -15.77 5.63 -1.24
CA THR A 68 -17.20 5.38 -1.37
C THR A 68 -17.69 4.36 -0.35
N LEU A 69 -16.94 3.26 -0.15
CA LEU A 69 -17.25 2.25 0.85
C LEU A 69 -17.28 2.87 2.24
N VAL A 70 -16.25 3.65 2.59
CA VAL A 70 -16.15 4.34 3.88
C VAL A 70 -17.27 5.36 4.09
N TYR A 71 -17.60 6.15 3.05
CA TYR A 71 -18.69 7.11 3.12
C TYR A 71 -20.07 6.45 3.31
N ASN A 72 -20.32 5.34 2.60
CA ASN A 72 -21.55 4.56 2.73
C ASN A 72 -21.72 3.95 4.11
N ALA A 73 -20.64 3.31 4.56
CA ALA A 73 -20.49 2.77 5.90
C ALA A 73 -20.92 3.79 6.97
N ARG A 74 -20.39 5.02 6.88
CA ARG A 74 -20.73 6.09 7.82
C ARG A 74 -22.17 6.58 7.68
N SER A 75 -22.61 6.87 6.47
CA SER A 75 -23.95 7.42 6.20
C SER A 75 -25.06 6.48 6.65
N ASN A 76 -24.90 5.18 6.40
CA ASN A 76 -25.84 4.15 6.85
C ASN A 76 -25.89 4.07 8.38
N TYR A 77 -24.72 4.14 9.04
CA TYR A 77 -24.67 4.14 10.50
C TYR A 77 -25.37 5.37 11.11
N MET A 78 -25.16 6.56 10.53
CA MET A 78 -25.85 7.78 10.99
C MET A 78 -27.37 7.69 10.79
N ALA A 79 -27.84 7.11 9.69
CA ALA A 79 -29.25 6.89 9.46
C ALA A 79 -29.86 5.90 10.47
N ASP A 80 -29.16 4.80 10.78
CA ASP A 80 -29.58 3.83 11.80
C ASP A 80 -29.66 4.49 13.20
N LEU A 81 -28.77 5.44 13.51
CA LEU A 81 -28.82 6.23 14.74
C LEU A 81 -30.00 7.19 14.79
N GLU A 82 -30.27 7.94 13.72
CA GLU A 82 -31.43 8.84 13.65
C GLU A 82 -32.74 8.07 13.84
N LEU A 83 -32.84 6.85 13.28
CA LEU A 83 -33.97 5.96 13.51
C LEU A 83 -34.07 5.49 14.97
N GLN A 84 -32.95 5.19 15.63
CA GLN A 84 -32.92 4.81 17.04
C GLN A 84 -33.28 5.98 17.98
N ASP A 85 -32.86 7.20 17.66
CA ASP A 85 -33.18 8.37 18.48
C ASP A 85 -34.62 8.84 18.25
N ASN A 86 -35.14 8.79 17.01
CA ASN A 86 -36.56 9.04 16.74
C ASN A 86 -37.47 8.00 17.42
N SER A 87 -37.07 6.73 17.47
CA SER A 87 -37.84 5.68 18.18
C SER A 87 -37.77 5.80 19.71
N LYS A 88 -36.72 6.42 20.28
CA LYS A 88 -36.68 6.80 21.70
C LYS A 88 -37.59 7.99 22.01
N VAL A 89 -37.68 8.97 21.10
CA VAL A 89 -38.55 10.15 21.24
C VAL A 89 -40.03 9.77 21.09
N GLU A 90 -40.37 8.79 20.24
CA GLU A 90 -41.74 8.24 20.14
C GLU A 90 -42.13 7.32 21.32
N GLY A 91 -41.23 7.07 22.26
CA GLY A 91 -41.43 6.19 23.42
C GLY A 91 -42.39 6.70 24.49
N GLU A 92 -42.94 7.92 24.38
CA GLU A 92 -43.90 8.48 25.35
C GLU A 92 -45.37 8.15 25.10
N PHE A 93 -45.76 7.54 23.97
CA PHE A 93 -47.14 7.12 23.74
C PHE A 93 -47.35 5.59 23.86
N ARG A 94 -48.00 5.16 24.95
CA ARG A 94 -48.57 3.80 25.13
C ARG A 94 -49.99 3.77 24.54
N PRO A 95 -50.37 2.76 23.72
CA PRO A 95 -50.70 1.41 24.24
C PRO A 95 -50.42 0.23 23.25
N MET A 96 -49.34 0.23 22.46
CA MET A 96 -49.03 -0.92 21.56
C MET A 96 -48.11 -2.01 22.13
N ARG A 97 -47.54 -1.83 23.34
CA ARG A 97 -46.58 -2.78 23.94
C ARG A 97 -47.15 -4.15 24.32
N TRP A 98 -48.46 -4.30 24.39
CA TRP A 98 -49.10 -5.61 24.65
C TRP A 98 -49.15 -6.48 23.39
N ILE A 99 -49.45 -5.90 22.23
CA ILE A 99 -49.61 -6.64 20.97
C ILE A 99 -48.25 -7.11 20.43
N GLN A 100 -47.19 -6.31 20.59
CA GLN A 100 -45.82 -6.69 20.22
C GLN A 100 -45.21 -7.80 21.08
N LYS A 101 -45.74 -8.07 22.29
CA LYS A 101 -45.23 -9.16 23.15
C LYS A 101 -45.79 -10.54 22.80
N HIS A 102 -46.79 -10.64 21.93
CA HIS A 102 -47.48 -11.91 21.62
C HIS A 102 -47.43 -12.28 20.13
N LEU A 103 -46.79 -11.48 19.30
CA LEU A 103 -46.38 -11.84 17.96
C LEU A 103 -44.85 -11.92 17.92
N PRO A 104 -44.24 -13.09 17.62
CA PRO A 104 -42.82 -13.18 17.36
C PRO A 104 -42.58 -12.58 15.97
N MET A 105 -42.57 -11.26 15.88
CA MET A 105 -41.93 -10.59 14.75
C MET A 105 -40.46 -10.46 15.11
N GLU A 106 -39.65 -11.39 14.59
CA GLU A 106 -38.22 -11.18 14.45
C GLU A 106 -38.00 -9.88 13.67
N ILE A 107 -37.64 -8.81 14.38
CA ILE A 107 -37.01 -7.66 13.73
C ILE A 107 -35.63 -8.17 13.30
N LYS A 108 -35.55 -8.71 12.08
CA LYS A 108 -34.29 -8.91 11.37
C LYS A 108 -33.70 -7.54 11.05
N GLY A 109 -33.12 -6.89 12.04
CA GLY A 109 -32.09 -5.90 11.82
C GLY A 109 -30.79 -6.68 11.72
N GLU A 110 -30.28 -6.86 10.50
CA GLU A 110 -28.88 -7.31 10.33
C GLU A 110 -27.98 -6.40 11.18
N PRO A 111 -27.08 -6.95 12.02
CA PRO A 111 -26.11 -6.14 12.74
C PRO A 111 -25.20 -5.49 11.71
N ARG A 112 -25.42 -4.21 11.43
CA ARG A 112 -24.68 -3.46 10.43
C ARG A 112 -23.40 -2.89 11.02
N PRO A 113 -22.31 -2.87 10.26
CA PRO A 113 -21.01 -2.53 10.82
C PRO A 113 -20.97 -1.07 11.21
N VAL A 114 -20.20 -0.78 12.27
CA VAL A 114 -20.15 0.55 12.84
C VAL A 114 -18.78 1.16 12.54
N PHE A 115 -18.79 2.20 11.72
CA PHE A 115 -17.61 2.68 11.01
C PHE A 115 -17.31 4.15 11.30
N LEU A 116 -16.05 4.50 11.59
CA LEU A 116 -15.72 5.80 12.20
C LEU A 116 -14.46 6.51 11.68
N ILE A 117 -13.73 5.99 10.68
CA ILE A 117 -12.59 6.72 10.09
C ILE A 117 -12.94 7.11 8.67
N GLU A 118 -12.75 8.38 8.34
CA GLU A 118 -12.82 8.86 6.97
C GLU A 118 -11.45 9.40 6.55
N PRO A 119 -10.72 8.70 5.66
CA PRO A 119 -9.39 9.10 5.24
C PRO A 119 -9.43 10.33 4.32
N VAL A 120 -8.32 11.05 4.29
CA VAL A 120 -8.07 12.01 3.20
C VAL A 120 -7.71 11.21 1.95
N VAL A 121 -8.34 11.52 0.83
CA VAL A 121 -8.12 10.79 -0.43
C VAL A 121 -7.56 11.76 -1.46
N MET A 122 -6.36 11.48 -1.95
CA MET A 122 -5.66 12.28 -2.95
C MET A 122 -5.56 11.50 -4.25
N LEU A 123 -6.04 12.07 -5.35
CA LEU A 123 -6.01 11.44 -6.67
C LEU A 123 -5.07 12.20 -7.60
N GLY A 124 -4.19 11.48 -8.29
CA GLY A 124 -3.27 12.06 -9.28
C GLY A 124 -3.14 11.20 -10.53
N ASP A 125 -3.12 11.85 -11.68
CA ASP A 125 -2.87 11.24 -12.98
C ASP A 125 -2.19 12.27 -13.89
N LEU A 126 -1.49 11.80 -14.92
CA LEU A 126 -0.89 12.63 -15.97
C LEU A 126 -1.83 12.80 -17.17
N ASP A 127 -3.01 12.18 -17.10
CA ASP A 127 -4.09 12.33 -18.06
C ASP A 127 -4.96 13.55 -17.72
N LYS A 128 -5.44 14.24 -18.76
CA LYS A 128 -6.03 15.59 -18.67
C LYS A 128 -7.41 15.62 -17.98
N ASP A 129 -8.13 14.50 -17.94
CA ASP A 129 -9.52 14.48 -17.50
C ASP A 129 -9.78 13.50 -16.36
N ILE A 130 -9.05 13.64 -15.25
CA ILE A 130 -9.33 12.87 -14.03
C ILE A 130 -10.73 13.19 -13.51
N GLU A 131 -11.07 14.47 -13.42
CA GLU A 131 -12.33 14.93 -12.85
C GLU A 131 -13.54 14.50 -13.69
N GLY A 132 -13.48 14.66 -15.03
CA GLY A 132 -14.51 14.17 -15.93
C GLY A 132 -14.65 12.65 -15.85
N ARG A 133 -13.54 11.90 -15.84
CA ARG A 133 -13.59 10.43 -15.65
C ARG A 133 -14.25 10.03 -14.34
N ILE A 134 -13.91 10.69 -13.23
CA ILE A 134 -14.53 10.40 -11.92
C ILE A 134 -16.04 10.70 -11.98
N ARG A 135 -16.43 11.86 -12.53
CA ARG A 135 -17.85 12.23 -12.74
C ARG A 135 -18.60 11.21 -13.62
N PHE A 136 -17.96 10.66 -14.65
CA PHE A 136 -18.55 9.62 -15.50
C PHE A 136 -18.64 8.27 -14.77
N SER A 137 -17.61 7.89 -14.00
CA SER A 137 -17.63 6.64 -13.21
C SER A 137 -18.71 6.66 -12.13
N SER A 138 -19.03 7.83 -11.57
CA SER A 138 -20.08 8.00 -10.57
C SER A 138 -21.50 8.07 -11.14
N GLN A 139 -21.67 8.17 -12.47
CA GLN A 139 -23.00 8.20 -13.13
C GLN A 139 -23.78 6.88 -13.04
N ASN A 140 -23.15 5.78 -12.61
CA ASN A 140 -23.85 4.54 -12.26
C ASN A 140 -24.63 4.59 -10.93
N GLY A 141 -24.95 5.78 -10.42
CA GLY A 141 -25.95 5.96 -9.37
C GLY A 141 -25.83 7.19 -8.47
N ARG A 142 -24.75 7.99 -8.54
CA ARG A 142 -24.53 9.11 -7.60
C ARG A 142 -23.80 10.30 -8.25
N SER A 143 -24.57 11.22 -8.82
CA SER A 143 -24.06 12.46 -9.42
C SER A 143 -23.37 13.41 -8.45
N ASN A 144 -23.62 13.28 -7.13
CA ASN A 144 -23.20 14.27 -6.13
C ASN A 144 -22.06 13.79 -5.20
N PHE A 145 -21.52 12.58 -5.37
CA PHE A 145 -20.50 12.05 -4.45
C PHE A 145 -19.25 12.95 -4.33
N LEU A 146 -18.80 13.53 -5.45
CA LEU A 146 -17.67 14.48 -5.46
C LEU A 146 -17.95 15.75 -4.65
N GLU A 147 -19.20 16.19 -4.61
CA GLU A 147 -19.62 17.38 -3.85
C GLU A 147 -19.87 17.06 -2.37
N GLU A 148 -20.25 15.81 -2.07
CA GLU A 148 -20.55 15.32 -0.73
C GLU A 148 -19.30 14.88 0.04
N TYR A 149 -18.35 14.19 -0.61
CA TYR A 149 -17.12 13.70 0.02
C TYR A 149 -16.00 14.75 -0.06
N LYS A 150 -16.07 15.75 0.81
CA LYS A 150 -15.17 16.91 0.86
C LYS A 150 -13.69 16.59 1.19
N LYS A 151 -13.42 15.37 1.68
CA LYS A 151 -12.05 14.89 1.97
C LYS A 151 -11.31 14.35 0.74
N LEU A 152 -11.98 14.31 -0.42
CA LEU A 152 -11.36 13.99 -1.70
C LEU A 152 -10.68 15.23 -2.28
N GLN A 153 -9.41 15.09 -2.65
CA GLN A 153 -8.60 16.13 -3.27
C GLN A 153 -8.02 15.60 -4.59
N ILE A 154 -8.19 16.35 -5.67
CA ILE A 154 -7.66 16.00 -7.00
C ILE A 154 -6.42 16.85 -7.27
N MET A 155 -5.30 16.19 -7.55
CA MET A 155 -4.04 16.82 -7.94
C MET A 155 -4.06 17.11 -9.44
N ASP A 156 -4.19 18.38 -9.80
CA ASP A 156 -4.09 18.82 -11.19
C ASP A 156 -2.61 19.02 -11.58
N LEU A 157 -2.12 18.10 -12.41
CA LEU A 157 -0.74 18.04 -12.89
C LEU A 157 -0.62 18.40 -14.38
N SER A 158 -1.72 18.89 -14.97
CA SER A 158 -1.86 19.12 -16.41
C SER A 158 -0.85 20.14 -16.97
N GLU A 159 -0.37 21.05 -16.14
CA GLU A 159 0.66 22.04 -16.48
C GLU A 159 1.97 21.38 -16.95
N VAL A 160 2.37 20.28 -16.31
CA VAL A 160 3.60 19.56 -16.68
C VAL A 160 3.35 18.56 -17.78
N HIS A 161 2.24 17.81 -17.75
CA HIS A 161 1.89 16.90 -18.83
C HIS A 161 0.39 16.56 -18.81
N ALA A 162 -0.24 16.51 -19.99
CA ALA A 162 -1.69 16.30 -20.14
C ALA A 162 -2.02 15.18 -21.15
N GLY A 163 -1.06 14.31 -21.47
CA GLY A 163 -1.21 13.21 -22.44
C GLY A 163 -0.97 11.81 -21.86
N GLY A 164 -0.78 11.69 -20.54
CA GLY A 164 -0.36 10.44 -19.90
C GLY A 164 1.08 10.00 -20.21
N ALA A 165 1.62 9.06 -19.44
CA ALA A 165 2.93 8.45 -19.71
C ALA A 165 2.87 7.22 -20.65
N GLY A 166 1.69 6.88 -21.17
CA GLY A 166 1.44 5.63 -21.89
C GLY A 166 1.77 4.41 -21.03
N ASN A 167 2.17 3.31 -21.68
CA ASN A 167 2.63 2.09 -21.00
C ASN A 167 4.12 2.15 -20.64
N ALA A 168 4.71 3.33 -20.40
CA ALA A 168 6.14 3.50 -20.15
C ALA A 168 6.43 4.09 -18.76
N PRO A 169 6.73 3.25 -17.75
CA PRO A 169 7.03 3.69 -16.38
C PRO A 169 8.17 4.68 -16.29
N ILE A 170 9.21 4.53 -17.12
CA ILE A 170 10.35 5.45 -17.17
C ILE A 170 9.93 6.88 -17.53
N LEU A 171 8.93 7.06 -18.39
CA LEU A 171 8.38 8.38 -18.72
C LEU A 171 7.53 8.92 -17.57
N GLY A 172 6.72 8.07 -16.94
CA GLY A 172 5.94 8.43 -15.75
C GLY A 172 6.85 8.92 -14.62
N GLN A 173 7.95 8.20 -14.37
CA GLN A 173 8.98 8.55 -13.42
C GLN A 173 9.64 9.90 -13.76
N TYR A 174 10.03 10.10 -15.03
CA TYR A 174 10.64 11.36 -15.47
C TYR A 174 9.71 12.56 -15.29
N LEU A 175 8.44 12.41 -15.67
CA LEU A 175 7.42 13.46 -15.53
C LEU A 175 7.12 13.76 -14.05
N ALA A 176 7.03 12.73 -13.21
CA ALA A 176 6.87 12.90 -11.76
C ALA A 176 8.06 13.67 -11.16
N LYS A 177 9.29 13.36 -11.59
CA LYS A 177 10.49 14.06 -11.13
C LYS A 177 10.50 15.53 -11.58
N ILE A 178 10.00 15.86 -12.77
CA ILE A 178 9.77 17.26 -13.18
C ILE A 178 8.79 17.96 -12.24
N ILE A 179 7.64 17.32 -11.99
CA ILE A 179 6.57 17.87 -11.14
C ILE A 179 7.10 18.17 -9.73
N LEU A 180 7.84 17.23 -9.15
CA LEU A 180 8.35 17.31 -7.78
C LEU A 180 9.60 18.19 -7.65
N ASN A 181 10.38 18.41 -8.72
CA ASN A 181 11.54 19.30 -8.69
C ASN A 181 11.18 20.77 -8.98
N LYS A 182 10.06 21.01 -9.68
CA LYS A 182 9.59 22.35 -9.98
C LYS A 182 9.09 23.04 -8.69
N ASN A 183 9.50 24.29 -8.50
CA ASN A 183 9.05 25.11 -7.37
C ASN A 183 7.51 25.22 -7.38
N THR A 184 6.87 24.88 -6.26
CA THR A 184 5.40 24.91 -6.15
C THR A 184 4.78 26.27 -6.40
N SER A 185 5.50 27.36 -6.12
CA SER A 185 5.04 28.74 -6.35
C SER A 185 5.11 29.17 -7.82
N SER A 186 5.80 28.42 -8.70
CA SER A 186 5.86 28.71 -10.13
C SER A 186 4.79 27.95 -10.94
N PHE A 187 3.99 27.11 -10.29
CA PHE A 187 2.81 26.52 -10.91
C PHE A 187 1.71 27.57 -11.05
N GLN A 188 0.99 27.54 -12.18
CA GLN A 188 -0.17 28.39 -12.41
C GLN A 188 -1.34 27.99 -11.51
N ASN A 189 -1.45 26.69 -11.21
CA ASN A 189 -2.46 26.15 -10.31
C ASN A 189 -1.96 26.14 -8.85
N ASN A 190 -2.47 27.07 -8.04
CA ASN A 190 -2.17 27.13 -6.60
C ASN A 190 -2.63 25.87 -5.83
N GLY A 191 -3.55 25.07 -6.37
CA GLY A 191 -4.00 23.83 -5.77
C GLY A 191 -2.86 22.83 -5.57
N TRP A 192 -1.94 22.71 -6.52
CA TRP A 192 -0.78 21.82 -6.39
C TRP A 192 0.12 22.23 -5.22
N ARG A 193 0.36 23.53 -5.03
CA ARG A 193 1.15 24.04 -3.89
C ARG A 193 0.57 23.59 -2.55
N HIS A 194 -0.74 23.68 -2.36
CA HIS A 194 -1.38 23.27 -1.12
C HIS A 194 -1.29 21.75 -0.90
N MET A 195 -1.54 20.96 -1.95
CA MET A 195 -1.46 19.50 -1.89
C MET A 195 -0.02 19.00 -1.69
N HIS A 196 0.96 19.63 -2.32
CA HIS A 196 2.38 19.36 -2.10
C HIS A 196 2.76 19.61 -0.64
N SER A 197 2.31 20.71 -0.05
CA SER A 197 2.59 20.99 1.35
C SER A 197 1.94 19.98 2.30
N TYR A 198 0.74 19.49 2.01
CA TYR A 198 0.13 18.41 2.78
C TYR A 198 0.88 17.07 2.63
N LEU A 199 1.19 16.66 1.41
CA LEU A 199 1.70 15.32 1.12
C LEU A 199 3.21 15.18 1.40
N VAL A 200 4.00 16.19 1.03
CA VAL A 200 5.47 16.15 1.04
C VAL A 200 6.03 17.05 2.14
N ASP A 201 5.70 18.35 2.14
CA ASP A 201 6.42 19.30 3.01
C ASP A 201 6.08 19.14 4.49
N SER A 202 4.84 18.77 4.82
CA SER A 202 4.39 18.66 6.22
C SER A 202 4.48 17.26 6.81
N CYS A 203 5.04 16.30 6.08
CA CYS A 203 5.11 14.92 6.52
C CYS A 203 5.92 14.80 7.83
N GLY A 204 5.34 14.17 8.85
CA GLY A 204 5.95 14.03 10.18
C GLY A 204 5.90 15.29 11.08
N ILE A 205 5.38 16.42 10.59
CA ILE A 205 5.18 17.63 11.41
C ILE A 205 3.92 17.46 12.26
N LYS A 206 3.93 17.94 13.51
CA LYS A 206 2.77 17.87 14.43
C LYS A 206 1.47 18.47 13.89
N ALA A 207 1.57 19.54 13.07
CA ALA A 207 0.41 20.21 12.47
C ALA A 207 -0.31 19.38 11.38
N ASN A 208 0.36 18.36 10.86
CA ASN A 208 -0.24 17.34 10.00
C ASN A 208 -0.36 16.06 10.81
N GLN A 209 -1.57 15.70 11.22
CA GLN A 209 -1.83 14.52 12.05
C GLN A 209 -1.91 13.22 11.23
N SER A 210 -1.81 13.28 9.91
CA SER A 210 -1.68 12.06 9.10
C SER A 210 -0.34 11.37 9.37
N ARG A 211 -0.41 10.09 9.69
CA ARG A 211 0.75 9.23 9.98
C ARG A 211 0.83 8.01 9.08
N LEU A 212 -0.27 7.66 8.43
CA LEU A 212 -0.38 6.48 7.57
C LEU A 212 -0.67 6.93 6.15
N TYR A 213 0.24 6.63 5.23
CA TYR A 213 0.09 6.96 3.81
C TYR A 213 0.07 5.68 2.98
N PHE A 214 -1.01 5.47 2.23
CA PHE A 214 -1.15 4.32 1.33
C PHE A 214 -1.18 4.79 -0.11
N TYR A 215 -0.16 4.42 -0.88
CA TYR A 215 -0.04 4.75 -2.30
C TYR A 215 -0.62 3.60 -3.13
N ILE A 216 -1.73 3.83 -3.81
CA ILE A 216 -2.43 2.80 -4.58
C ILE A 216 -2.14 3.02 -6.06
N PHE A 217 -1.61 1.99 -6.73
CA PHE A 217 -1.24 2.08 -8.14
C PHE A 217 -1.14 0.69 -8.80
N SER A 218 -1.24 0.66 -10.13
CA SER A 218 -0.95 -0.54 -10.92
C SER A 218 0.54 -0.62 -11.26
N ALA A 219 1.15 -1.79 -11.02
CA ALA A 219 2.55 -2.06 -11.32
C ALA A 219 2.85 -2.04 -12.83
N GLY A 220 1.88 -2.49 -13.64
CA GLY A 220 2.02 -2.55 -15.09
C GLY A 220 1.76 -1.22 -15.82
N GLY A 221 1.07 -0.28 -15.18
CA GLY A 221 0.71 1.00 -15.80
C GLY A 221 1.87 2.00 -15.81
N GLY A 222 2.08 2.73 -16.91
CA GLY A 222 3.21 3.67 -17.02
C GLY A 222 3.11 4.89 -16.10
N THR A 223 1.93 5.51 -15.99
CA THR A 223 1.73 6.65 -15.08
C THR A 223 1.77 6.21 -13.61
N GLY A 224 0.98 5.20 -13.24
CA GLY A 224 0.82 4.77 -11.84
C GLY A 224 2.12 4.30 -11.22
N SER A 225 2.78 3.30 -11.82
CA SER A 225 4.04 2.74 -11.30
C SER A 225 5.18 3.77 -11.27
N GLY A 226 5.31 4.60 -12.31
CA GLY A 226 6.35 5.62 -12.42
C GLY A 226 6.17 6.77 -11.43
N MET A 227 4.96 7.30 -11.30
CA MET A 227 4.69 8.40 -10.36
C MET A 227 4.75 7.96 -8.90
N ALA A 228 4.16 6.80 -8.57
CA ALA A 228 4.01 6.41 -7.18
C ALA A 228 5.35 6.27 -6.47
N SER A 229 6.34 5.67 -7.14
CA SER A 229 7.68 5.53 -6.59
C SER A 229 8.35 6.90 -6.34
N GLU A 230 8.22 7.86 -7.26
CA GLU A 230 8.82 9.19 -7.09
C GLU A 230 8.12 10.03 -6.03
N PHE A 231 6.79 9.97 -5.94
CA PHE A 231 6.04 10.66 -4.89
C PHE A 231 6.37 10.09 -3.50
N GLY A 232 6.51 8.76 -3.37
CA GLY A 232 6.98 8.13 -2.14
C GLY A 232 8.40 8.57 -1.77
N LEU A 233 9.32 8.57 -2.74
CA LEU A 233 10.69 9.05 -2.53
C LEU A 233 10.75 10.52 -2.11
N ALA A 234 9.98 11.40 -2.74
CA ALA A 234 9.94 12.82 -2.36
C ALA A 234 9.39 13.02 -0.94
N GLN A 235 8.35 12.28 -0.56
CA GLN A 235 7.83 12.30 0.81
C GLN A 235 8.88 11.83 1.83
N GLN A 236 9.54 10.71 1.56
CA GLN A 236 10.58 10.17 2.44
C GLN A 236 11.81 11.07 2.50
N TYR A 237 12.21 11.66 1.38
CA TYR A 237 13.29 12.63 1.30
C TYR A 237 13.00 13.86 2.17
N SER A 238 11.80 14.44 2.05
CA SER A 238 11.35 15.58 2.87
C SER A 238 11.30 15.24 4.36
N TYR A 239 10.82 14.04 4.69
CA TYR A 239 10.79 13.56 6.08
C TYR A 239 12.20 13.38 6.66
N MET A 240 13.11 12.75 5.91
CA MET A 240 14.49 12.50 6.33
C MET A 240 15.31 13.79 6.45
N SER A 241 15.25 14.68 5.46
CA SER A 241 16.00 15.95 5.46
C SER A 241 15.67 16.77 6.70
N LYS A 242 14.38 16.92 7.00
CA LYS A 242 13.90 17.69 8.15
C LYS A 242 14.21 17.03 9.50
N THR A 243 14.33 15.70 9.53
CA THR A 243 14.74 14.97 10.72
C THR A 243 16.25 15.13 11.02
N PHE A 244 17.09 15.21 9.98
CA PHE A 244 18.56 15.28 10.13
C PHE A 244 19.16 16.69 10.10
N ASP A 245 18.48 17.71 9.56
CA ASP A 245 18.95 19.11 9.48
C ASP A 245 18.99 19.86 10.84
N TYR A 246 18.98 19.14 11.97
CA TYR A 246 18.87 19.69 13.33
C TYR A 246 20.04 20.57 13.79
N HIS A 247 21.02 20.89 12.93
CA HIS A 247 22.15 21.76 13.29
C HIS A 247 22.09 23.20 12.77
N SER A 248 21.05 23.64 12.06
CA SER A 248 21.04 25.00 11.49
C SER A 248 19.70 25.72 11.56
N ALA A 249 19.15 25.92 12.75
CA ALA A 249 18.45 27.16 13.06
C ALA A 249 18.34 27.36 14.58
N GLN A 250 19.25 28.14 15.15
CA GLN A 250 18.94 28.95 16.33
C GLN A 250 17.92 30.03 15.92
N SER A 251 16.71 29.64 15.51
CA SER A 251 15.60 30.58 15.41
C SER A 251 15.06 30.78 16.82
N LYS A 252 15.23 32.01 17.32
CA LYS A 252 14.63 32.49 18.57
C LYS A 252 13.10 32.54 18.41
N VAL A 253 12.43 31.39 18.41
CA VAL A 253 10.96 31.34 18.45
C VAL A 253 10.55 30.93 19.85
N THR A 254 10.02 31.90 20.60
CA THR A 254 9.59 31.79 22.00
C THR A 254 8.24 31.10 22.19
N ASP A 255 7.66 30.50 21.13
CA ASP A 255 6.36 29.86 21.21
C ASP A 255 6.48 28.34 21.41
N LYS A 256 5.86 27.83 22.49
CA LYS A 256 5.75 26.39 22.79
C LYS A 256 4.99 25.59 21.72
N ARG A 257 4.39 26.27 20.72
CA ARG A 257 3.73 25.68 19.55
C ARG A 257 4.72 25.08 18.54
N HIS A 258 5.97 25.54 18.54
CA HIS A 258 7.02 25.16 17.59
C HIS A 258 8.07 24.21 18.19
N SER A 259 7.71 23.40 19.20
CA SER A 259 8.62 22.34 19.63
C SER A 259 8.67 21.28 18.53
N PHE A 260 9.79 21.19 17.82
CA PHE A 260 10.11 20.12 16.88
C PHE A 260 9.94 18.76 17.56
N VAL A 261 8.78 18.13 17.37
CA VAL A 261 8.55 16.72 17.67
C VAL A 261 8.16 16.11 16.33
N PHE A 262 9.13 15.49 15.66
CA PHE A 262 8.86 14.67 14.48
C PHE A 262 8.20 13.39 14.96
N GLU A 263 7.01 13.13 14.44
CA GLU A 263 6.31 11.89 14.70
C GLU A 263 6.59 10.91 13.56
N PRO A 264 6.74 9.61 13.89
CA PRO A 264 7.02 8.57 12.92
C PRO A 264 5.84 8.37 11.97
N ILE A 265 6.16 8.21 10.69
CA ILE A 265 5.20 7.94 9.63
C ILE A 265 5.38 6.50 9.15
N PHE A 266 4.29 5.90 8.69
CA PHE A 266 4.30 4.64 7.98
C PHE A 266 3.72 4.85 6.58
N THR A 267 4.48 4.42 5.58
CA THR A 267 4.13 4.55 4.17
C THR A 267 4.12 3.18 3.52
N SER A 268 3.06 2.86 2.79
CA SER A 268 2.92 1.58 2.10
C SER A 268 2.48 1.78 0.66
N GLY A 269 3.21 1.14 -0.27
CA GLY A 269 2.80 1.03 -1.66
C GLY A 269 1.89 -0.17 -1.84
N ILE A 270 0.65 0.05 -2.26
CA ILE A 270 -0.31 -1.00 -2.64
C ILE A 270 -0.20 -1.19 -4.14
N CYS A 271 0.47 -2.28 -4.50
CA CYS A 271 0.96 -2.58 -5.83
C CYS A 271 0.12 -3.70 -6.44
N ILE A 272 -0.58 -3.36 -7.52
CA ILE A 272 -1.47 -4.30 -8.22
C ILE A 272 -0.70 -4.90 -9.40
N LEU A 273 -0.44 -6.20 -9.32
CA LEU A 273 0.35 -6.94 -10.30
C LEU A 273 -0.54 -7.35 -11.49
N PRO A 274 -0.01 -7.30 -12.72
CA PRO A 274 -0.72 -7.76 -13.90
C PRO A 274 -0.91 -9.29 -13.89
N ASN A 275 -1.87 -9.79 -14.66
CA ASN A 275 -2.08 -11.23 -14.86
C ASN A 275 -0.86 -11.88 -15.49
N ILE A 276 -0.33 -12.93 -14.88
CA ILE A 276 0.87 -13.64 -15.36
C ILE A 276 0.48 -14.81 -16.24
N SER A 277 -0.68 -15.42 -15.95
CA SER A 277 -1.18 -16.60 -16.64
C SER A 277 -2.38 -16.23 -17.52
N GLY A 278 -2.38 -16.64 -18.80
CA GLY A 278 -3.50 -16.40 -19.72
C GLY A 278 -3.15 -16.46 -21.22
N ASP A 279 -4.11 -16.88 -22.04
CA ASP A 279 -3.94 -17.16 -23.48
C ASP A 279 -3.69 -15.93 -24.37
N LYS A 280 -3.85 -14.71 -23.85
CA LYS A 280 -3.63 -13.44 -24.58
C LYS A 280 -2.24 -12.84 -24.25
N ILE A 281 -1.19 -13.53 -24.70
CA ILE A 281 0.22 -13.30 -24.31
C ILE A 281 0.80 -11.96 -24.81
N GLU A 282 0.34 -11.41 -25.95
CA GLU A 282 1.01 -10.26 -26.60
C GLU A 282 0.79 -8.90 -25.91
N VAL A 283 -0.39 -8.62 -25.37
CA VAL A 283 -0.67 -7.37 -24.60
C VAL A 283 -0.08 -7.44 -23.17
N SER A 284 0.23 -8.66 -22.72
CA SER A 284 0.71 -8.96 -21.37
C SER A 284 2.20 -8.65 -21.17
N GLU A 285 3.04 -8.84 -22.20
CA GLU A 285 4.51 -8.72 -22.05
C GLU A 285 4.95 -7.32 -21.59
N ALA A 286 4.38 -6.24 -22.16
CA ALA A 286 4.75 -4.88 -21.75
C ALA A 286 4.37 -4.59 -20.28
N LEU A 287 3.21 -5.07 -19.84
CA LEU A 287 2.77 -4.93 -18.45
C LEU A 287 3.67 -5.72 -17.49
N HIS A 288 4.11 -6.92 -17.89
CA HIS A 288 5.06 -7.72 -17.10
C HIS A 288 6.41 -7.04 -16.96
N ILE A 289 6.96 -6.52 -18.06
CA ILE A 289 8.23 -5.79 -18.05
C ILE A 289 8.12 -4.55 -17.16
N ASN A 290 7.01 -3.82 -17.22
CA ASN A 290 6.76 -2.64 -16.40
C ASN A 290 6.69 -2.97 -14.91
N ALA A 291 5.93 -4.00 -14.55
CA ALA A 291 5.85 -4.46 -13.17
C ALA A 291 7.23 -4.92 -12.68
N GLY A 292 7.94 -5.73 -13.45
CA GLY A 292 9.29 -6.19 -13.13
C GLY A 292 10.29 -5.04 -12.94
N ARG A 293 10.21 -3.97 -13.74
CA ARG A 293 11.03 -2.76 -13.57
C ARG A 293 10.79 -2.12 -12.20
N LEU A 294 9.52 -1.92 -11.82
CA LEU A 294 9.17 -1.35 -10.52
C LEU A 294 9.68 -2.22 -9.37
N LEU A 295 9.46 -3.54 -9.45
CA LEU A 295 9.88 -4.49 -8.43
C LEU A 295 11.41 -4.49 -8.27
N CYS A 296 12.15 -4.49 -9.38
CA CYS A 296 13.61 -4.42 -9.39
C CYS A 296 14.11 -3.10 -8.78
N LYS A 297 13.53 -1.95 -9.18
CA LYS A 297 13.85 -0.64 -8.57
C LYS A 297 13.63 -0.66 -7.05
N TYR A 298 12.46 -1.13 -6.63
CA TYR A 298 12.10 -1.18 -5.22
C TYR A 298 13.04 -2.09 -4.42
N LEU A 299 13.34 -3.30 -4.88
CA LEU A 299 14.27 -4.20 -4.19
C LEU A 299 15.70 -3.65 -4.11
N SER A 300 16.16 -2.96 -5.16
CA SER A 300 17.45 -2.27 -5.15
C SER A 300 17.49 -1.18 -4.07
N GLU A 301 16.45 -0.35 -3.98
CA GLU A 301 16.34 0.73 -2.98
C GLU A 301 16.20 0.15 -1.56
N GLU A 302 15.45 -0.94 -1.40
CA GLU A 302 15.32 -1.67 -0.13
C GLU A 302 16.65 -2.29 0.32
N TRP A 303 17.46 -2.80 -0.61
CA TRP A 303 18.80 -3.30 -0.32
C TRP A 303 19.72 -2.19 0.21
N ASP A 304 19.73 -1.05 -0.49
CA ASP A 304 20.52 0.11 -0.09
C ASP A 304 20.08 0.68 1.27
N PHE A 305 18.77 0.63 1.56
CA PHE A 305 18.23 1.03 2.86
C PHE A 305 18.57 0.03 3.98
N SER A 306 18.35 -1.27 3.76
CA SER A 306 18.27 -2.27 4.83
C SER A 306 19.57 -3.05 5.09
N TYR A 307 20.43 -3.23 4.07
CA TYR A 307 21.52 -4.21 4.12
C TYR A 307 22.87 -3.67 3.61
N ASN A 308 22.96 -2.42 3.17
CA ASN A 308 24.21 -1.88 2.65
C ASN A 308 25.17 -1.48 3.80
N VAL A 309 25.91 -2.48 4.30
CA VAL A 309 26.91 -2.40 5.39
C VAL A 309 28.17 -1.62 4.97
N GLU A 310 28.49 -1.58 3.67
CA GLU A 310 29.76 -1.00 3.18
C GLU A 310 29.90 0.53 3.37
N ARG A 311 28.81 1.21 3.75
CA ARG A 311 28.80 2.65 4.06
C ARG A 311 28.73 2.98 5.56
N GLU A 312 28.83 1.99 6.46
CA GLU A 312 28.83 2.19 7.94
C GLU A 312 30.02 3.01 8.47
N GLY A 313 31.05 3.29 7.66
CA GLY A 313 32.21 4.08 8.07
C GLY A 313 32.06 5.61 7.97
N ASN A 314 30.99 6.14 7.39
CA ASN A 314 30.80 7.57 7.14
C ASN A 314 29.48 8.09 7.77
N ASP A 315 29.53 8.46 9.05
CA ASP A 315 28.45 9.14 9.80
C ASP A 315 28.19 10.59 9.33
N HIS A 316 28.15 10.84 8.02
CA HIS A 316 27.77 12.14 7.47
C HIS A 316 26.26 12.14 7.13
N PRO A 317 25.50 13.21 7.47
CA PRO A 317 24.07 13.32 7.14
C PRO A 317 23.76 13.13 5.65
N SER A 318 24.70 13.54 4.78
CA SER A 318 24.63 13.34 3.33
C SER A 318 24.62 11.87 2.92
N SER A 319 25.23 10.97 3.69
CA SER A 319 25.18 9.52 3.44
C SER A 319 23.86 8.89 3.90
N ALA A 320 23.21 9.45 4.93
CA ALA A 320 21.89 9.01 5.37
C ALA A 320 20.79 9.43 4.40
N MET A 321 20.87 10.64 3.82
CA MET A 321 19.94 11.11 2.78
C MET A 321 20.04 10.34 1.45
N GLN A 322 21.13 9.59 1.24
CA GLN A 322 21.28 8.65 0.12
C GLN A 322 20.62 7.29 0.38
N ARG A 323 20.17 7.01 1.61
CA ARG A 323 19.49 5.76 1.98
C ARG A 323 18.00 6.03 2.12
N ILE A 324 17.34 6.36 1.01
CA ILE A 324 15.89 6.48 0.98
C ILE A 324 15.28 5.40 0.10
N ARG A 325 14.10 4.97 0.50
CA ARG A 325 13.21 4.06 -0.23
C ARG A 325 11.85 4.73 -0.37
N PRO A 326 11.06 4.42 -1.41
CA PRO A 326 9.79 5.09 -1.65
C PRO A 326 8.76 4.81 -0.56
N TRP A 327 8.74 3.58 -0.03
CA TRP A 327 7.77 3.13 0.96
C TRP A 327 8.44 2.21 1.97
N ASN A 328 7.90 2.14 3.19
CA ASN A 328 8.35 1.17 4.19
C ASN A 328 8.04 -0.26 3.76
N SER A 329 6.83 -0.47 3.22
CA SER A 329 6.39 -1.76 2.70
C SER A 329 5.73 -1.64 1.34
N MET A 330 5.78 -2.71 0.56
CA MET A 330 5.04 -2.85 -0.68
C MET A 330 4.07 -4.04 -0.59
N MET A 331 2.77 -3.75 -0.46
CA MET A 331 1.72 -4.76 -0.47
C MET A 331 1.43 -5.21 -1.90
N LEU A 332 1.51 -6.51 -2.15
CA LEU A 332 1.36 -7.13 -3.46
C LEU A 332 -0.02 -7.76 -3.59
N ILE A 333 -0.74 -7.40 -4.65
CA ILE A 333 -2.05 -7.96 -4.97
C ILE A 333 -2.04 -8.38 -6.45
N SER A 334 -2.14 -9.68 -6.71
CA SER A 334 -2.18 -10.22 -8.07
C SER A 334 -3.56 -10.04 -8.69
N ASN A 335 -3.64 -9.61 -9.94
CA ASN A 335 -4.91 -9.61 -10.66
C ASN A 335 -5.39 -11.04 -11.00
N ASP A 336 -4.51 -12.05 -10.94
CA ASP A 336 -4.88 -13.46 -11.15
C ASP A 336 -5.83 -13.98 -10.04
N ILE A 337 -5.93 -13.28 -8.89
CA ILE A 337 -6.89 -13.60 -7.80
C ILE A 337 -8.31 -13.77 -8.35
N MET A 338 -8.73 -12.92 -9.28
CA MET A 338 -10.09 -12.97 -9.82
C MET A 338 -10.32 -14.22 -10.68
N ARG A 339 -9.30 -14.62 -11.45
CA ARG A 339 -9.40 -15.82 -12.27
C ARG A 339 -9.56 -17.06 -11.39
N TYR A 340 -8.75 -17.19 -10.35
CA TYR A 340 -8.84 -18.32 -9.42
C TYR A 340 -10.16 -18.33 -8.64
N ALA A 341 -10.69 -17.15 -8.27
CA ALA A 341 -11.97 -17.08 -7.58
C ALA A 341 -13.13 -17.58 -8.44
N GLU A 342 -13.12 -17.31 -9.75
CA GLU A 342 -14.17 -17.79 -10.67
C GLU A 342 -13.97 -19.26 -11.09
N GLU A 343 -12.73 -19.72 -11.29
CA GLU A 343 -12.39 -21.12 -11.58
C GLU A 343 -12.88 -22.05 -10.44
N ASN A 344 -12.71 -21.63 -9.18
CA ASN A 344 -13.12 -22.41 -8.01
C ASN A 344 -14.64 -22.51 -7.83
N ASP A 345 -15.40 -21.50 -8.27
CA ASP A 345 -16.87 -21.47 -8.15
C ASP A 345 -17.61 -22.20 -9.30
N GLY A 346 -16.88 -22.91 -10.17
CA GLY A 346 -17.46 -23.71 -11.25
C GLY A 346 -17.95 -22.89 -12.43
N GLY A 347 -17.46 -21.66 -12.59
CA GLY A 347 -17.59 -20.91 -13.84
C GLY A 347 -16.90 -21.68 -14.96
N ALA A 348 -17.60 -21.86 -16.10
CA ALA A 348 -16.94 -22.35 -17.31
C ALA A 348 -15.85 -21.35 -17.74
N ASP A 349 -14.83 -21.82 -18.49
CA ASP A 349 -13.81 -21.03 -19.22
C ASP A 349 -14.43 -20.07 -20.26
N THR A 350 -15.39 -19.25 -19.86
CA THR A 350 -16.02 -18.24 -20.70
C THR A 350 -15.26 -16.94 -20.52
N GLU A 351 -14.80 -16.34 -21.63
CA GLU A 351 -14.14 -15.04 -21.70
C GLU A 351 -14.77 -14.03 -20.73
N ILE A 352 -14.17 -13.88 -19.55
CA ILE A 352 -14.62 -12.93 -18.55
C ILE A 352 -14.31 -11.54 -19.08
N ASP A 353 -15.29 -10.63 -19.03
CA ASP A 353 -15.08 -9.23 -19.38
C ASP A 353 -14.03 -8.63 -18.44
N VAL A 354 -12.94 -8.11 -19.01
CA VAL A 354 -11.82 -7.48 -18.31
C VAL A 354 -12.32 -6.41 -17.33
N ASN A 355 -13.38 -5.67 -17.69
CA ASN A 355 -13.94 -4.63 -16.81
C ASN A 355 -14.59 -5.21 -15.53
N THR A 356 -15.15 -6.41 -15.60
CA THR A 356 -15.78 -7.08 -14.46
C THR A 356 -14.72 -7.65 -13.52
N MET A 357 -13.65 -8.25 -14.07
CA MET A 357 -12.49 -8.68 -13.27
C MET A 357 -11.82 -7.50 -12.57
N GLU A 358 -11.60 -6.38 -13.26
CA GLU A 358 -11.04 -5.17 -12.64
C GLU A 358 -11.91 -4.67 -11.49
N LYS A 359 -13.24 -4.70 -11.63
CA LYS A 359 -14.16 -4.26 -10.57
C LYS A 359 -14.07 -5.13 -9.32
N TYR A 360 -14.06 -6.44 -9.47
CA TYR A 360 -13.93 -7.36 -8.33
C TYR A 360 -12.56 -7.26 -7.66
N ALA A 361 -11.49 -7.10 -8.44
CA ALA A 361 -10.15 -6.88 -7.91
C ALA A 361 -10.13 -5.58 -7.08
N ASN A 362 -10.68 -4.49 -7.61
CA ASN A 362 -10.79 -3.22 -6.89
C ASN A 362 -11.60 -3.37 -5.60
N GLN A 363 -12.68 -4.15 -5.60
CA GLN A 363 -13.47 -4.43 -4.41
C GLN A 363 -12.67 -5.20 -3.35
N TYR A 364 -11.95 -6.26 -3.74
CA TYR A 364 -11.06 -7.00 -2.84
C TYR A 364 -9.98 -6.08 -2.25
N ILE A 365 -9.27 -5.32 -3.11
CA ILE A 365 -8.24 -4.38 -2.68
C ILE A 365 -8.83 -3.36 -1.71
N SER A 366 -10.00 -2.82 -2.03
CA SER A 366 -10.66 -1.83 -1.19
C SER A 366 -11.03 -2.41 0.18
N GLN A 367 -11.48 -3.66 0.23
CA GLN A 367 -11.76 -4.37 1.48
C GLN A 367 -10.48 -4.61 2.30
N GLN A 368 -9.36 -4.97 1.67
CA GLN A 368 -8.09 -5.15 2.38
C GLN A 368 -7.54 -3.85 2.96
N ILE A 369 -7.57 -2.78 2.17
CA ILE A 369 -7.23 -1.43 2.63
C ILE A 369 -8.10 -1.09 3.82
N PHE A 370 -9.42 -1.24 3.67
CA PHE A 370 -10.39 -0.95 4.69
C PHE A 370 -10.07 -1.67 6.01
N ASN A 371 -9.82 -2.99 5.98
CA ASN A 371 -9.46 -3.76 7.17
C ASN A 371 -8.19 -3.24 7.84
N ILE A 372 -7.16 -2.90 7.06
CA ILE A 372 -5.93 -2.31 7.58
C ILE A 372 -6.23 -0.96 8.25
N LEU A 373 -7.02 -0.08 7.61
CA LEU A 373 -7.38 1.22 8.18
C LEU A 373 -8.09 1.09 9.53
N THR A 374 -9.02 0.13 9.64
CA THR A 374 -9.77 -0.07 10.90
C THR A 374 -8.88 -0.51 12.07
N ALA A 375 -7.75 -1.16 11.81
CA ALA A 375 -6.83 -1.60 12.84
C ALA A 375 -5.91 -0.51 13.40
N GLN A 376 -5.83 0.63 12.71
CA GLN A 376 -4.80 1.67 12.93
C GLN A 376 -5.35 2.99 13.45
N ALA A 377 -6.67 3.10 13.49
CA ALA A 377 -7.39 4.31 13.86
C ALA A 377 -6.99 4.86 15.24
N VAL A 378 -6.59 6.13 15.30
CA VAL A 378 -6.37 6.84 16.57
C VAL A 378 -7.71 7.19 17.20
N THR A 379 -7.84 7.11 18.53
CA THR A 379 -9.06 7.45 19.30
C THR A 379 -9.68 8.80 18.98
N THR A 380 -8.86 9.75 18.54
CA THR A 380 -9.25 11.12 18.21
C THR A 380 -9.87 11.27 16.82
N ASP A 381 -9.67 10.30 15.93
CA ASP A 381 -10.35 10.27 14.63
C ASP A 381 -11.79 9.75 14.76
N TYR A 382 -12.10 9.16 15.92
CA TYR A 382 -13.43 8.75 16.30
C TYR A 382 -14.13 9.86 17.06
N ASP A 383 -15.45 9.94 16.92
CA ASP A 383 -16.27 10.79 17.77
C ASP A 383 -16.24 10.26 19.23
N GLU A 384 -15.68 11.04 20.18
CA GLU A 384 -15.58 10.63 21.60
C GLU A 384 -16.96 10.40 22.23
N ASP A 385 -17.99 11.12 21.77
CA ASP A 385 -19.36 10.95 22.22
C ASP A 385 -19.97 9.63 21.73
N TYR A 386 -19.51 9.12 20.58
CA TYR A 386 -19.93 7.84 20.04
C TYR A 386 -19.51 6.68 20.94
N PHE A 387 -18.29 6.65 21.47
CA PHE A 387 -17.82 5.53 22.30
C PHE A 387 -18.54 5.48 23.65
N ARG A 388 -18.76 6.63 24.28
CA ARG A 388 -19.56 6.72 25.52
C ARG A 388 -21.00 6.27 25.31
N ARG A 389 -21.62 6.59 24.17
CA ARG A 389 -23.00 6.18 23.83
C ARG A 389 -23.08 4.72 23.37
N ALA A 390 -22.02 4.18 22.77
CA ALA A 390 -21.93 2.79 22.32
C ALA A 390 -21.59 1.81 23.46
N GLY A 391 -21.15 2.26 24.63
CA GLY A 391 -20.84 1.39 25.77
C GLY A 391 -19.58 0.52 25.58
N VAL A 392 -18.68 0.94 24.70
CA VAL A 392 -17.41 0.25 24.41
C VAL A 392 -16.30 0.87 25.27
N ASP A 393 -15.66 0.08 26.12
CA ASP A 393 -14.54 0.54 26.94
C ASP A 393 -13.26 0.60 26.08
N ILE A 394 -12.78 1.82 25.85
CA ILE A 394 -11.72 2.16 24.90
C ILE A 394 -10.38 1.50 25.30
N ALA A 395 -10.22 1.13 26.57
CA ALA A 395 -9.02 0.52 27.14
C ALA A 395 -8.81 -0.96 26.74
N GLU A 396 -9.79 -1.64 26.15
CA GLU A 396 -9.72 -3.10 25.87
C GLU A 396 -9.26 -3.47 24.43
N THR A 397 -9.08 -2.51 23.52
CA THR A 397 -8.63 -2.78 22.13
C THR A 397 -7.11 -2.72 21.99
N ILE A 398 -6.50 -3.73 21.35
CA ILE A 398 -5.05 -3.72 21.04
C ILE A 398 -4.88 -3.08 19.67
N ARG A 399 -4.46 -1.81 19.67
CA ARG A 399 -4.20 -1.03 18.46
C ARG A 399 -2.79 -1.27 17.97
N LEU A 400 -2.62 -1.12 16.66
CA LEU A 400 -1.31 -0.97 16.04
C LEU A 400 -1.12 0.53 15.79
N ASP A 401 0.01 1.08 16.21
CA ASP A 401 0.42 2.43 15.85
C ASP A 401 1.34 2.40 14.61
N ALA A 402 1.62 3.58 14.06
CA ALA A 402 2.49 3.71 12.88
C ALA A 402 3.91 3.14 13.13
N ASN A 403 4.41 3.23 14.38
CA ASN A 403 5.69 2.64 14.77
C ASN A 403 5.67 1.11 14.72
N ASP A 404 4.61 0.50 15.25
CA ASP A 404 4.46 -0.93 15.26
C ASP A 404 4.38 -1.48 13.83
N LEU A 405 3.68 -0.78 12.94
CA LEU A 405 3.70 -1.11 11.52
C LEU A 405 5.08 -0.92 10.90
N PHE A 406 5.76 0.21 11.15
CA PHE A 406 7.10 0.49 10.64
C PHE A 406 8.11 -0.61 11.04
N MET A 407 8.04 -1.07 12.29
CA MET A 407 8.94 -2.11 12.81
C MET A 407 8.57 -3.52 12.33
N SER A 408 7.32 -3.73 11.91
CA SER A 408 6.80 -5.07 11.59
C SER A 408 6.63 -5.32 10.10
N LEU A 409 6.45 -4.29 9.29
CA LEU A 409 6.25 -4.39 7.85
C LEU A 409 7.39 -3.66 7.16
N ALA A 410 8.24 -4.42 6.48
CA ALA A 410 9.34 -3.90 5.69
C ALA A 410 9.50 -4.74 4.41
N GLY A 411 9.73 -4.07 3.29
CA GLY A 411 9.86 -4.74 1.99
C GLY A 411 8.51 -5.25 1.45
N PRO A 412 8.54 -6.25 0.55
CA PRO A 412 7.33 -6.84 -0.04
C PRO A 412 6.43 -7.54 0.99
N VAL A 413 5.12 -7.34 0.90
CA VAL A 413 4.10 -7.85 1.84
C VAL A 413 2.95 -8.50 1.07
N ALA A 414 2.50 -9.65 1.53
CA ALA A 414 1.30 -10.33 1.03
C ALA A 414 0.20 -10.28 2.09
N ILE A 415 -1.05 -10.38 1.63
CA ILE A 415 -2.25 -10.29 2.45
C ILE A 415 -3.00 -11.61 2.35
N ALA A 416 -3.39 -12.18 3.49
CA ALA A 416 -4.26 -13.35 3.58
C ALA A 416 -5.55 -12.92 4.30
N TYR A 417 -6.71 -13.19 3.72
CA TYR A 417 -8.00 -12.69 4.23
C TYR A 417 -9.10 -13.74 4.26
N ALA A 418 -9.85 -13.79 5.35
CA ALA A 418 -11.13 -14.50 5.41
C ALA A 418 -12.10 -13.84 6.38
N GLU A 419 -13.39 -14.09 6.19
CA GLU A 419 -14.44 -13.64 7.08
C GLU A 419 -15.47 -14.75 7.39
N SER A 420 -16.23 -14.55 8.45
CA SER A 420 -17.27 -15.47 8.89
C SER A 420 -18.42 -14.70 9.53
N VAL A 421 -19.63 -15.04 9.13
CA VAL A 421 -20.86 -14.44 9.65
C VAL A 421 -21.07 -14.89 11.08
N VAL A 422 -21.30 -13.93 11.98
CA VAL A 422 -21.59 -14.22 13.39
C VAL A 422 -23.11 -14.14 13.60
N THR A 423 -23.79 -15.29 13.65
CA THR A 423 -25.23 -15.31 13.96
C THR A 423 -25.46 -15.17 15.46
N GLY A 424 -26.36 -14.25 15.86
CA GLY A 424 -26.65 -13.92 17.26
C GLY A 424 -27.30 -15.03 18.10
N SER A 425 -27.56 -16.21 17.52
CA SER A 425 -28.13 -17.37 18.20
C SER A 425 -27.02 -18.27 18.77
N SER A 426 -26.65 -18.02 20.02
CA SER A 426 -26.06 -18.96 20.99
C SER A 426 -25.47 -20.30 20.46
N LYS A 427 -24.14 -20.44 20.61
CA LYS A 427 -23.35 -21.70 20.68
C LYS A 427 -22.79 -22.35 19.40
N GLU A 428 -22.92 -21.79 18.21
CA GLU A 428 -22.00 -22.19 17.14
C GLU A 428 -20.67 -21.48 17.35
N GLN A 429 -19.73 -22.21 17.94
CA GLN A 429 -18.37 -21.74 18.15
C GLN A 429 -17.73 -21.62 16.77
N ILE A 430 -17.46 -20.38 16.33
CA ILE A 430 -16.82 -20.13 15.03
C ILE A 430 -15.56 -20.98 14.93
N ASP A 431 -15.46 -21.72 13.84
CA ASP A 431 -14.31 -22.56 13.56
C ASP A 431 -13.15 -21.67 13.07
N ILE A 432 -12.24 -21.38 13.98
CA ILE A 432 -11.01 -20.62 13.69
C ILE A 432 -10.06 -21.41 12.79
N ASP A 433 -10.11 -22.74 12.87
CA ASP A 433 -9.24 -23.59 12.06
C ASP A 433 -9.66 -23.48 10.59
N ASP A 434 -10.97 -23.51 10.33
CA ASP A 434 -11.54 -23.21 9.01
C ASP A 434 -11.27 -21.77 8.55
N LEU A 435 -11.56 -20.77 9.39
CA LEU A 435 -11.32 -19.35 9.05
C LEU A 435 -9.86 -19.09 8.67
N PHE A 436 -8.91 -19.65 9.43
CA PHE A 436 -7.49 -19.54 9.10
C PHE A 436 -7.17 -20.23 7.77
N CYS A 437 -7.70 -21.43 7.53
CA CYS A 437 -7.46 -22.17 6.30
C CYS A 437 -8.03 -21.50 5.06
N ARG A 438 -9.21 -20.87 5.15
CA ARG A 438 -9.75 -20.06 4.05
C ARG A 438 -8.90 -18.83 3.79
N SER A 439 -8.32 -18.23 4.83
CA SER A 439 -7.49 -17.02 4.67
C SER A 439 -6.23 -17.25 3.84
N ILE A 440 -5.66 -18.45 3.92
CA ILE A 440 -4.45 -18.83 3.16
C ILE A 440 -4.77 -19.64 1.91
N ASP A 441 -6.04 -19.88 1.60
CA ASP A 441 -6.45 -20.66 0.43
C ASP A 441 -6.18 -19.89 -0.87
N LEU A 442 -6.33 -20.58 -1.99
CA LEU A 442 -6.54 -19.96 -3.28
C LEU A 442 -7.71 -18.96 -3.18
N PRO A 443 -7.63 -17.84 -3.91
CA PRO A 443 -8.73 -16.91 -3.93
C PRO A 443 -10.06 -17.54 -4.32
N HIS A 444 -11.11 -17.21 -3.58
CA HIS A 444 -12.47 -17.71 -3.79
C HIS A 444 -13.51 -16.77 -3.20
N PHE A 445 -14.76 -16.87 -3.64
CA PHE A 445 -15.86 -16.12 -3.03
C PHE A 445 -16.37 -16.85 -1.79
N ASN A 446 -16.60 -16.09 -0.73
CA ASN A 446 -17.33 -16.56 0.42
C ASN A 446 -18.82 -16.69 0.05
N PRO A 447 -19.44 -17.87 0.20
CA PRO A 447 -20.84 -18.08 -0.18
C PRO A 447 -21.83 -17.28 0.67
N ASP A 448 -21.48 -16.97 1.92
CA ASP A 448 -22.36 -16.29 2.87
C ASP A 448 -22.29 -14.77 2.74
N THR A 449 -21.10 -14.24 2.46
CA THR A 449 -20.87 -12.79 2.47
C THR A 449 -20.56 -12.19 1.11
N SER A 450 -20.30 -13.02 0.10
CA SER A 450 -19.82 -12.61 -1.23
C SER A 450 -18.48 -11.85 -1.20
N ALA A 451 -17.75 -11.88 -0.07
CA ALA A 451 -16.40 -11.34 0.01
C ALA A 451 -15.41 -12.28 -0.68
N ILE A 452 -14.35 -11.72 -1.25
CA ILE A 452 -13.26 -12.52 -1.83
C ILE A 452 -12.26 -12.82 -0.71
N GLU A 453 -12.00 -14.09 -0.49
CA GLU A 453 -11.10 -14.63 0.53
C GLU A 453 -9.85 -15.23 -0.11
N GLY A 454 -8.86 -15.58 0.70
CA GLY A 454 -7.61 -16.20 0.27
C GLY A 454 -6.43 -15.24 0.23
N ILE A 455 -5.33 -15.75 -0.31
CA ILE A 455 -4.04 -15.07 -0.35
C ILE A 455 -3.88 -14.15 -1.57
N SER A 456 -3.29 -12.97 -1.37
CA SER A 456 -3.19 -11.93 -2.39
C SER A 456 -2.14 -12.18 -3.48
N ILE A 457 -1.26 -13.15 -3.27
CA ILE A 457 -0.25 -13.59 -4.22
C ILE A 457 0.05 -15.06 -3.93
N LEU A 458 0.11 -15.89 -4.96
CA LEU A 458 0.28 -17.32 -4.77
C LEU A 458 1.74 -17.64 -4.42
N PRO A 459 2.00 -18.50 -3.41
CA PRO A 459 3.36 -18.92 -3.07
C PRO A 459 4.08 -19.65 -4.21
N ILE A 460 3.33 -20.49 -4.93
CA ILE A 460 3.78 -21.35 -6.03
C ILE A 460 2.62 -21.48 -7.05
N GLU A 461 2.87 -22.15 -8.17
CA GLU A 461 1.84 -22.51 -9.16
C GLU A 461 0.54 -23.04 -8.50
N SER A 462 -0.61 -22.56 -8.99
CA SER A 462 -1.94 -22.80 -8.39
C SER A 462 -2.28 -24.27 -8.19
N SER A 463 -1.95 -25.13 -9.16
CA SER A 463 -2.18 -26.58 -9.12
C SER A 463 -1.46 -27.23 -7.93
N SER A 464 -0.16 -26.98 -7.83
CA SER A 464 0.69 -27.48 -6.75
C SER A 464 0.30 -26.90 -5.39
N TYR A 465 -0.11 -25.63 -5.35
CA TYR A 465 -0.55 -24.99 -4.11
C TYR A 465 -1.86 -25.58 -3.60
N SER A 466 -2.82 -25.83 -4.49
CA SER A 466 -4.10 -26.49 -4.17
C SER A 466 -3.88 -27.87 -3.55
N ASP A 467 -3.00 -28.68 -4.15
CA ASP A 467 -2.67 -30.01 -3.64
C ASP A 467 -2.01 -29.96 -2.26
N ALA A 468 -1.10 -28.99 -2.03
CA ALA A 468 -0.45 -28.80 -0.73
C ALA A 468 -1.45 -28.38 0.37
N LEU A 469 -2.41 -27.51 0.04
CA LEU A 469 -3.48 -27.07 0.93
C LEU A 469 -4.49 -28.19 1.22
N LYS A 470 -4.82 -29.02 0.23
CA LYS A 470 -5.67 -30.19 0.43
C LYS A 470 -5.03 -31.18 1.40
N ASN A 471 -3.75 -31.49 1.21
CA ASN A 471 -2.97 -32.32 2.13
C ASN A 471 -2.90 -31.70 3.54
N TYR A 472 -2.79 -30.38 3.64
CA TYR A 472 -2.81 -29.66 4.91
C TYR A 472 -4.15 -29.85 5.65
N ARG A 473 -5.28 -29.77 4.95
CA ARG A 473 -6.62 -30.00 5.53
C ARG A 473 -6.83 -31.48 5.93
N GLU A 474 -6.50 -32.42 5.04
CA GLU A 474 -6.71 -33.85 5.25
C GLU A 474 -5.84 -34.44 6.38
N SER A 475 -4.67 -33.86 6.61
CA SER A 475 -3.75 -34.27 7.69
C SER A 475 -4.11 -33.74 9.08
N GLY A 476 -5.22 -32.99 9.21
CA GLY A 476 -5.60 -32.34 10.46
C GLY A 476 -4.73 -31.11 10.77
N TYR A 477 -4.42 -30.32 9.73
CA TYR A 477 -3.63 -29.10 9.80
C TYR A 477 -2.14 -29.33 10.10
N ASP A 478 -1.56 -30.41 9.57
CA ASP A 478 -0.12 -30.63 9.69
C ASP A 478 0.65 -29.74 8.71
N THR A 479 1.40 -28.78 9.26
CA THR A 479 2.14 -27.79 8.47
C THR A 479 3.30 -28.32 7.64
N THR A 480 3.66 -29.61 7.73
CA THR A 480 4.78 -30.20 6.95
C THR A 480 4.62 -30.01 5.43
N SER A 481 3.39 -29.98 4.92
CA SER A 481 3.11 -29.75 3.50
C SER A 481 3.23 -28.30 3.05
N LEU A 482 3.27 -27.32 3.96
CA LEU A 482 3.31 -25.89 3.63
C LEU A 482 4.56 -25.18 4.16
N ASN A 483 5.09 -25.61 5.30
CA ASN A 483 6.21 -24.94 5.98
C ASN A 483 7.55 -25.02 5.23
N HIS A 484 7.64 -25.87 4.20
CA HIS A 484 8.82 -25.98 3.36
C HIS A 484 8.84 -24.93 2.25
N LEU A 485 7.68 -24.37 1.89
CA LEU A 485 7.56 -23.31 0.90
C LEU A 485 8.27 -22.05 1.41
N HIS A 486 9.14 -21.47 0.59
CA HIS A 486 9.91 -20.29 0.94
C HIS A 486 9.04 -19.12 1.38
N PHE A 487 7.86 -18.99 0.79
CA PHE A 487 6.86 -18.00 1.18
C PHE A 487 6.54 -18.02 2.69
N PHE A 488 6.34 -19.19 3.28
CA PHE A 488 6.03 -19.31 4.72
C PHE A 488 7.31 -19.43 5.55
N LYS A 489 8.26 -20.24 5.08
CA LYS A 489 9.51 -20.57 5.79
C LYS A 489 10.41 -19.36 6.01
N ASN A 490 10.54 -18.52 5.00
CA ASN A 490 11.48 -17.39 4.97
C ASN A 490 10.80 -16.06 5.34
N CYS A 491 9.58 -16.11 5.88
CA CYS A 491 8.92 -14.91 6.35
C CYS A 491 9.72 -14.29 7.52
N SER A 492 9.85 -12.97 7.52
CA SER A 492 10.54 -12.25 8.59
C SER A 492 9.61 -11.89 9.74
N SER A 493 8.40 -11.41 9.41
CA SER A 493 7.44 -10.92 10.37
C SER A 493 6.02 -11.09 9.85
N ILE A 494 5.10 -11.27 10.81
CA ILE A 494 3.67 -11.37 10.54
C ILE A 494 2.88 -10.40 11.42
N VAL A 495 1.86 -9.78 10.83
CA VAL A 495 0.89 -8.95 11.54
C VAL A 495 -0.50 -9.51 11.26
N SER A 496 -1.17 -10.00 12.30
CA SER A 496 -2.51 -10.56 12.20
C SER A 496 -3.53 -9.62 12.85
N ILE A 497 -4.50 -9.16 12.08
CA ILE A 497 -5.58 -8.27 12.49
C ILE A 497 -6.86 -9.10 12.56
N ILE A 498 -7.51 -9.09 13.71
CA ILE A 498 -8.77 -9.77 13.95
C ILE A 498 -9.84 -8.70 14.19
N SER A 499 -10.82 -8.61 13.30
CA SER A 499 -11.97 -7.70 13.47
C SER A 499 -13.16 -8.47 14.00
N LEU A 500 -13.79 -7.96 15.06
CA LEU A 500 -14.91 -8.57 15.74
C LEU A 500 -16.15 -7.68 15.67
N PRO A 501 -17.36 -8.26 15.59
CA PRO A 501 -18.61 -7.54 15.83
C PRO A 501 -18.69 -7.03 17.27
N LYS A 502 -19.40 -5.92 17.48
CA LYS A 502 -19.51 -5.22 18.77
C LYS A 502 -19.96 -6.12 19.93
N ASP A 503 -20.94 -6.98 19.67
CA ASP A 503 -21.54 -7.85 20.70
C ASP A 503 -20.92 -9.25 20.76
N TYR A 504 -19.85 -9.50 19.98
CA TYR A 504 -19.19 -10.80 19.90
C TYR A 504 -17.87 -10.82 20.67
N LYS A 505 -17.71 -11.84 21.52
CA LYS A 505 -16.47 -12.08 22.27
C LYS A 505 -15.76 -13.32 21.72
N LEU A 506 -14.54 -13.13 21.22
CA LEU A 506 -13.69 -14.23 20.80
C LEU A 506 -13.24 -15.05 22.01
N SER A 507 -13.41 -16.37 21.97
CA SER A 507 -12.97 -17.23 23.07
C SER A 507 -11.43 -17.29 23.17
N PHE A 508 -10.90 -17.44 24.38
CA PHE A 508 -9.46 -17.60 24.60
C PHE A 508 -8.89 -18.83 23.86
N THR A 509 -9.66 -19.92 23.79
CA THR A 509 -9.30 -21.14 23.07
C THR A 509 -9.16 -20.88 21.57
N ALA A 510 -10.12 -20.15 20.97
CA ALA A 510 -10.10 -19.74 19.57
C ALA A 510 -8.84 -18.92 19.24
N LEU A 511 -8.53 -17.91 20.06
CA LEU A 511 -7.34 -17.08 19.87
C LEU A 511 -6.04 -17.88 19.98
N ASN A 512 -5.95 -18.81 20.94
CA ASN A 512 -4.77 -19.67 21.08
C ASN A 512 -4.60 -20.62 19.91
N ARG A 513 -5.69 -21.17 19.35
CA ARG A 513 -5.63 -21.99 18.13
C ARG A 513 -5.09 -21.21 16.95
N LEU A 514 -5.59 -19.99 16.72
CA LEU A 514 -5.05 -19.11 15.68
C LEU A 514 -3.55 -18.85 15.86
N LYS A 515 -3.12 -18.56 17.10
CA LYS A 515 -1.69 -18.39 17.43
C LYS A 515 -0.88 -19.66 17.15
N LEU A 516 -1.42 -20.84 17.43
CA LEU A 516 -0.76 -22.12 17.12
C LEU A 516 -0.60 -22.31 15.61
N HIS A 517 -1.64 -22.08 14.81
CA HIS A 517 -1.57 -22.15 13.34
C HIS A 517 -0.52 -21.20 12.78
N LEU A 518 -0.55 -19.93 13.19
CA LEU A 518 0.43 -18.94 12.76
C LEU A 518 1.86 -19.30 13.22
N ASN A 519 2.01 -19.88 14.41
CA ASN A 519 3.33 -20.32 14.89
C ASN A 519 3.87 -21.53 14.14
N SER A 520 3.00 -22.45 13.77
CA SER A 520 3.38 -23.67 13.05
C SER A 520 3.69 -23.37 11.59
N LEU A 521 2.87 -22.53 10.94
CA LEU A 521 3.04 -22.20 9.53
C LEU A 521 4.23 -21.27 9.30
N PHE A 522 4.49 -20.35 10.24
CA PHE A 522 5.59 -19.39 10.19
C PHE A 522 6.62 -19.67 11.31
N PRO A 523 7.49 -20.68 11.13
CA PRO A 523 8.38 -21.14 12.19
C PRO A 523 9.56 -20.18 12.47
N ASN A 524 10.08 -19.50 11.44
CA ASN A 524 11.32 -18.70 11.54
C ASN A 524 11.09 -17.18 11.69
N THR A 525 9.84 -16.72 11.75
CA THR A 525 9.53 -15.30 11.91
C THR A 525 10.01 -14.76 13.25
N THR A 526 10.69 -13.61 13.23
CA THR A 526 11.26 -12.96 14.41
C THR A 526 10.23 -12.11 15.16
N LEU A 527 9.27 -11.51 14.44
CA LEU A 527 8.24 -10.63 14.99
C LEU A 527 6.84 -11.13 14.61
N LYS A 528 5.99 -11.34 15.63
CA LYS A 528 4.58 -11.71 15.46
C LYS A 528 3.71 -10.73 16.23
N ARG A 529 2.86 -9.99 15.51
CA ARG A 529 1.93 -9.03 16.12
C ARG A 529 0.49 -9.44 15.88
N TYR A 530 -0.34 -9.16 16.88
CA TYR A 530 -1.76 -9.45 16.88
C TYR A 530 -2.51 -8.18 17.25
N ALA A 531 -3.42 -7.74 16.38
CA ALA A 531 -4.32 -6.62 16.63
C ALA A 531 -5.74 -7.14 16.76
N LEU A 532 -6.47 -6.61 17.74
CA LEU A 532 -7.87 -6.96 17.96
C LEU A 532 -8.71 -5.69 17.84
N VAL A 533 -9.56 -5.65 16.82
CA VAL A 533 -10.43 -4.53 16.50
C VAL A 533 -11.86 -4.93 16.82
N ILE A 534 -12.56 -4.15 17.63
CA ILE A 534 -13.94 -4.45 18.06
C ILE A 534 -14.90 -3.43 17.46
N GLY A 535 -15.98 -3.91 16.87
CA GLY A 535 -17.08 -3.10 16.31
C GLY A 535 -16.89 -2.62 14.87
N ALA A 536 -15.71 -2.85 14.27
CA ALA A 536 -15.39 -2.36 12.93
C ALA A 536 -16.02 -3.17 11.78
N SER A 537 -16.49 -4.39 12.04
CA SER A 537 -17.14 -5.25 11.06
C SER A 537 -18.41 -5.87 11.65
N ALA A 538 -19.39 -6.17 10.78
CA ALA A 538 -20.57 -6.96 11.10
C ALA A 538 -20.22 -8.45 11.25
N ASN A 539 -19.11 -8.87 10.63
CA ASN A 539 -18.60 -10.23 10.58
C ASN A 539 -17.31 -10.36 11.39
N LEU A 540 -16.97 -11.59 11.79
CA LEU A 540 -15.61 -11.89 12.25
C LEU A 540 -14.71 -11.90 11.01
N SER A 541 -13.67 -11.08 10.97
CA SER A 541 -12.69 -11.14 9.88
C SER A 541 -11.26 -11.31 10.40
N LEU A 542 -10.45 -12.00 9.61
CA LEU A 542 -9.05 -12.27 9.84
C LEU A 542 -8.25 -11.77 8.66
N THR A 543 -7.36 -10.81 8.90
CA THR A 543 -6.36 -10.36 7.93
C THR A 543 -4.97 -10.69 8.46
N THR A 544 -4.17 -11.41 7.69
CA THR A 544 -2.77 -11.70 8.04
C THR A 544 -1.85 -11.10 6.99
N LEU A 545 -0.95 -10.22 7.43
CA LEU A 545 0.08 -9.59 6.60
C LEU A 545 1.40 -10.37 6.78
N VAL A 546 1.97 -10.82 5.66
CA VAL A 546 3.19 -11.64 5.61
C VAL A 546 4.30 -10.83 4.95
N ALA A 547 5.39 -10.53 5.67
CA ALA A 547 6.42 -9.60 5.20
C ALA A 547 7.73 -10.28 4.71
N LYS A 548 8.35 -9.63 3.73
CA LYS A 548 9.58 -9.97 2.97
C LYS A 548 9.49 -11.18 2.06
N SER A 549 9.09 -12.34 2.58
CA SER A 549 9.02 -13.58 1.81
C SER A 549 8.14 -13.59 0.56
N PRO A 550 7.13 -12.71 0.37
CA PRO A 550 6.39 -12.63 -0.88
C PRO A 550 7.27 -12.38 -2.12
N CYS A 551 8.46 -11.81 -1.98
CA CYS A 551 9.38 -11.66 -3.11
C CYS A 551 9.91 -12.98 -3.68
N LEU A 552 9.74 -14.10 -2.95
CA LEU A 552 10.12 -15.45 -3.35
C LEU A 552 8.96 -16.22 -3.99
N SER A 553 7.79 -15.61 -4.19
CA SER A 553 6.71 -16.23 -4.97
C SER A 553 7.08 -16.34 -6.44
N ASP A 554 6.55 -17.36 -7.11
CA ASP A 554 6.73 -17.55 -8.56
C ASP A 554 6.27 -16.32 -9.36
N ASP A 555 5.16 -15.69 -8.96
CA ASP A 555 4.62 -14.49 -9.61
C ASP A 555 5.64 -13.33 -9.61
N PHE A 556 6.17 -13.00 -8.43
CA PHE A 556 7.16 -11.94 -8.27
C PHE A 556 8.43 -12.19 -9.08
N LEU A 557 8.98 -13.41 -8.97
CA LEU A 557 10.21 -13.79 -9.65
C LEU A 557 10.02 -13.76 -11.17
N THR A 558 8.89 -14.25 -11.67
CA THR A 558 8.56 -14.24 -13.10
C THR A 558 8.55 -12.82 -13.65
N LEU A 559 7.91 -11.87 -12.96
CA LEU A 559 7.87 -10.47 -13.38
C LEU A 559 9.27 -9.82 -13.39
N MET A 560 10.06 -10.04 -12.34
CA MET A 560 11.43 -9.51 -12.25
C MET A 560 12.32 -10.09 -13.36
N VAL A 561 12.28 -11.41 -13.57
CA VAL A 561 13.05 -12.10 -14.62
C VAL A 561 12.62 -11.63 -16.00
N ALA A 562 11.31 -11.47 -16.27
CA ALA A 562 10.81 -10.95 -17.54
C ALA A 562 11.40 -9.57 -17.86
N TYR A 563 11.45 -8.67 -16.88
CA TYR A 563 12.09 -7.36 -17.04
C TYR A 563 13.59 -7.49 -17.33
N VAL A 564 14.34 -8.20 -16.48
CA VAL A 564 15.80 -8.34 -16.62
C VAL A 564 16.17 -9.00 -17.96
N LYS A 565 15.50 -10.08 -18.33
CA LYS A 565 15.71 -10.79 -19.60
C LYS A 565 15.41 -9.91 -20.81
N ARG A 566 14.38 -9.06 -20.75
CA ARG A 566 13.93 -8.28 -21.92
C ARG A 566 14.62 -6.92 -22.06
N CYS A 567 15.05 -6.32 -20.97
CA CYS A 567 15.62 -4.98 -20.93
C CYS A 567 17.14 -4.96 -20.65
N PHE A 568 17.71 -5.97 -20.01
CA PHE A 568 19.14 -6.01 -19.69
C PHE A 568 19.93 -7.08 -20.45
N ALA A 569 19.35 -8.24 -20.76
CA ALA A 569 20.09 -9.33 -21.40
C ALA A 569 20.76 -8.88 -22.71
N ARG A 570 22.01 -9.32 -22.92
CA ARG A 570 22.70 -9.18 -24.20
C ARG A 570 21.94 -9.97 -25.28
N ASP A 571 22.03 -9.52 -26.52
CA ASP A 571 21.20 -10.06 -27.62
C ASP A 571 21.35 -11.59 -27.81
N GLU A 572 22.52 -12.15 -27.45
CA GLU A 572 22.82 -13.59 -27.50
C GLU A 572 21.98 -14.41 -26.51
N TYR A 573 21.62 -13.84 -25.36
CA TYR A 573 20.94 -14.55 -24.25
C TYR A 573 19.46 -14.18 -24.11
N ARG A 574 19.00 -13.17 -24.85
CA ARG A 574 17.66 -12.57 -24.69
C ARG A 574 16.50 -13.57 -24.85
N PHE A 575 16.70 -14.61 -25.65
CA PHE A 575 15.69 -15.61 -25.97
C PHE A 575 16.01 -17.01 -25.44
N SER A 576 17.11 -17.18 -24.68
CA SER A 576 17.48 -18.46 -24.10
C SER A 576 16.94 -18.61 -22.68
N ASP A 577 16.72 -19.85 -22.24
CA ASP A 577 16.38 -20.17 -20.84
C ASP A 577 17.60 -20.09 -19.91
N GLU A 578 18.76 -19.73 -20.45
CA GLU A 578 20.01 -19.62 -19.70
C GLU A 578 19.94 -18.46 -18.72
N VAL A 579 19.29 -17.34 -19.09
CA VAL A 579 19.09 -16.20 -18.19
C VAL A 579 18.23 -16.58 -16.99
N ASP A 580 17.17 -17.37 -17.22
CA ASP A 580 16.25 -17.78 -16.16
C ASP A 580 16.97 -18.69 -15.16
N LYS A 581 17.76 -19.65 -15.67
CA LYS A 581 18.61 -20.53 -14.85
C LYS A 581 19.71 -19.77 -14.13
N ALA A 582 20.34 -18.79 -14.79
CA ALA A 582 21.39 -17.99 -14.19
C ALA A 582 20.85 -17.16 -13.01
N ILE A 583 19.70 -16.50 -13.17
CA ILE A 583 19.07 -15.73 -12.09
C ILE A 583 18.74 -16.63 -10.89
N LEU A 584 18.18 -17.81 -11.14
CA LEU A 584 17.91 -18.78 -10.07
C LEU A 584 19.21 -19.24 -9.38
N GLY A 585 20.27 -19.51 -10.15
CA GLY A 585 21.60 -19.84 -9.61
C GLY A 585 22.15 -18.71 -8.73
N PHE A 586 22.10 -17.47 -9.21
CA PHE A 586 22.56 -16.30 -8.43
C PHE A 586 21.83 -16.13 -7.08
N ILE A 587 20.55 -16.52 -7.01
CA ILE A 587 19.77 -16.49 -5.77
C ILE A 587 20.14 -17.68 -4.86
N THR A 588 20.29 -18.88 -5.43
CA THR A 588 20.33 -20.14 -4.68
C THR A 588 21.72 -20.66 -4.33
N ASP A 589 22.74 -20.40 -5.17
CA ASP A 589 24.10 -20.94 -5.02
C ASP A 589 24.78 -20.47 -3.72
N ASP A 590 25.87 -21.11 -3.29
CA ASP A 590 26.61 -20.67 -2.08
C ASP A 590 27.44 -19.40 -2.33
N GLU A 591 28.03 -19.34 -3.53
CA GLU A 591 28.77 -18.26 -4.19
C GLU A 591 27.88 -17.14 -4.74
N PHE A 592 28.18 -15.84 -4.59
CA PHE A 592 27.60 -14.83 -5.51
C PHE A 592 28.74 -14.07 -6.17
N ASN A 593 28.94 -14.34 -7.46
CA ASN A 593 29.95 -13.69 -8.26
C ASN A 593 29.29 -12.62 -9.13
N GLU A 594 29.63 -11.36 -8.89
CA GLU A 594 29.09 -10.23 -9.64
C GLU A 594 29.59 -10.17 -11.09
N GLU A 595 30.76 -10.71 -11.38
CA GLU A 595 31.33 -10.72 -12.74
C GLU A 595 30.48 -11.60 -13.68
N ASP A 596 29.90 -12.68 -13.16
CA ASP A 596 29.03 -13.56 -13.92
C ASP A 596 27.73 -12.85 -14.33
N VAL A 597 27.23 -11.92 -13.51
CA VAL A 597 26.06 -11.09 -13.83
C VAL A 597 26.36 -10.18 -15.03
N GLU A 598 27.58 -9.62 -15.09
CA GLU A 598 28.00 -8.75 -16.19
C GLU A 598 28.20 -9.49 -17.51
N GLN A 599 28.41 -10.81 -17.49
CA GLN A 599 28.47 -11.64 -18.69
C GLN A 599 27.12 -11.67 -19.43
N TYR A 600 26.01 -11.77 -18.70
CA TYR A 600 24.67 -11.92 -19.28
C TYR A 600 24.00 -10.59 -19.61
N PHE A 601 24.32 -9.52 -18.87
CA PHE A 601 23.58 -8.26 -18.91
C PHE A 601 24.39 -7.09 -19.46
N ASN A 602 23.67 -6.13 -20.03
CA ASN A 602 24.19 -4.82 -20.44
C ASN A 602 24.24 -3.87 -19.22
N ALA A 603 25.04 -2.80 -19.33
CA ALA A 603 25.21 -1.85 -18.22
C ALA A 603 23.93 -1.08 -17.85
N TYR A 604 23.05 -0.78 -18.82
CA TYR A 604 21.85 0.04 -18.60
C TYR A 604 20.61 -0.59 -19.26
N GLU A 605 19.43 -0.39 -18.65
CA GLU A 605 18.16 -0.92 -19.15
C GLU A 605 17.83 -0.39 -20.56
N ASN A 606 17.34 -1.23 -21.47
CA ASN A 606 16.86 -0.80 -22.78
C ASN A 606 15.32 -0.73 -22.83
N PRO A 607 14.72 0.48 -22.75
CA PRO A 607 13.26 0.63 -22.72
C PRO A 607 12.59 0.56 -24.11
N ALA A 608 13.33 0.32 -25.20
CA ALA A 608 12.80 0.37 -26.57
C ALA A 608 11.59 -0.56 -26.80
N LYS A 609 11.55 -1.72 -26.12
CA LYS A 609 10.41 -2.66 -26.20
C LYS A 609 9.12 -2.09 -25.62
N ILE A 610 9.22 -1.29 -24.57
CA ILE A 610 8.06 -0.73 -23.85
C ILE A 610 7.54 0.51 -24.58
N LEU A 611 8.46 1.30 -25.15
CA LEU A 611 8.14 2.56 -25.80
C LEU A 611 7.63 2.42 -27.23
N ASP A 612 7.77 1.24 -27.84
CA ASP A 612 7.45 0.95 -29.25
C ASP A 612 7.97 2.01 -30.23
N THR A 613 9.07 2.67 -29.86
CA THR A 613 9.64 3.84 -30.55
C THR A 613 11.11 3.98 -30.17
N ASN A 614 11.90 4.54 -31.08
CA ASN A 614 13.32 4.73 -30.89
C ASN A 614 13.61 5.69 -29.70
N TRP A 615 14.37 5.20 -28.71
CA TRP A 615 14.82 5.97 -27.54
C TRP A 615 15.50 7.30 -27.93
N TYR A 616 16.28 7.30 -29.01
CA TYR A 616 16.98 8.49 -29.51
C TYR A 616 16.02 9.59 -30.03
N ALA A 617 14.78 9.23 -30.37
CA ALA A 617 13.75 10.18 -30.80
C ALA A 617 12.94 10.74 -29.61
N ILE A 618 12.63 9.89 -28.62
CA ILE A 618 11.83 10.27 -27.44
C ILE A 618 12.61 11.17 -26.49
N LYS A 619 13.89 10.84 -26.24
CA LYS A 619 14.73 11.57 -25.27
C LYS A 619 14.75 13.08 -25.51
N PRO A 620 15.09 13.60 -26.71
CA PRO A 620 15.13 15.04 -26.95
C PRO A 620 13.80 15.75 -26.74
N MET A 621 12.68 15.09 -27.01
CA MET A 621 11.34 15.65 -26.84
C MET A 621 11.03 15.94 -25.37
N TYR A 622 11.26 14.96 -24.49
CA TYR A 622 10.99 15.11 -23.05
C TYR A 622 12.03 15.98 -22.34
N GLU A 623 13.30 15.92 -22.74
CA GLU A 623 14.34 16.79 -22.18
C GLU A 623 14.14 18.26 -22.57
N LYS A 624 13.68 18.53 -23.79
CA LYS A 624 13.30 19.88 -24.20
C LYS A 624 12.18 20.42 -23.30
N LYS A 625 11.16 19.60 -23.04
CA LYS A 625 10.06 19.96 -22.15
C LYS A 625 10.53 20.27 -20.72
N TYR A 626 11.46 19.47 -20.19
CA TYR A 626 12.06 19.71 -18.87
C TYR A 626 12.70 21.10 -18.80
N ARG A 627 13.53 21.44 -19.80
CA ARG A 627 14.25 22.73 -19.87
C ARG A 627 13.32 23.93 -20.05
N GLU A 628 12.14 23.74 -20.64
CA GLU A 628 11.11 24.78 -20.72
C GLU A 628 10.39 25.04 -19.39
N LEU A 629 10.41 24.06 -18.47
CA LEU A 629 9.69 24.14 -17.19
C LEU A 629 10.61 24.46 -16.00
N ILE A 630 11.89 24.12 -16.09
CA ILE A 630 12.91 24.35 -15.06
C ILE A 630 14.07 25.11 -15.70
N ASP A 631 14.17 26.40 -15.37
CA ASP A 631 15.19 27.31 -15.90
C ASP A 631 16.57 27.17 -15.24
N ASP A 632 16.64 26.44 -14.12
CA ASP A 632 17.86 26.25 -13.34
C ASP A 632 18.69 25.08 -13.92
N PRO A 633 19.89 25.35 -14.50
CA PRO A 633 20.73 24.31 -15.08
C PRO A 633 21.27 23.31 -14.05
N GLU A 634 21.40 23.70 -12.77
CA GLU A 634 21.87 22.81 -11.71
C GLU A 634 20.80 21.79 -11.29
N LYS A 635 19.53 22.05 -11.62
CA LYS A 635 18.39 21.17 -11.35
C LYS A 635 18.02 20.25 -12.51
N PHE A 636 18.69 20.37 -13.66
CA PHE A 636 18.38 19.56 -14.83
C PHE A 636 18.77 18.10 -14.61
N ILE A 637 17.84 17.19 -14.91
CA ILE A 637 18.08 15.73 -14.88
C ILE A 637 17.86 15.20 -16.29
N SER A 638 18.82 14.44 -16.83
CA SER A 638 18.61 13.71 -18.07
C SER A 638 17.70 12.52 -17.80
N ILE A 639 16.87 12.18 -18.79
CA ILE A 639 16.09 10.92 -18.74
C ILE A 639 17.01 9.68 -18.69
N ASN A 640 18.27 9.81 -19.10
CA ASN A 640 19.24 8.73 -18.94
C ASN A 640 19.65 8.52 -17.47
N ASP A 641 19.59 9.56 -16.64
CA ASP A 641 20.04 9.49 -15.25
C ASP A 641 19.02 8.79 -14.34
N ILE A 642 17.80 8.56 -14.84
CA ILE A 642 16.75 7.79 -14.16
C ILE A 642 16.63 6.33 -14.65
N ARG A 643 17.48 5.94 -15.61
CA ARG A 643 17.52 4.55 -16.10
C ARG A 643 18.11 3.66 -15.04
N LEU A 644 17.52 2.48 -14.86
CA LEU A 644 18.14 1.45 -14.02
C LEU A 644 19.39 0.91 -14.72
N ASP A 645 20.40 0.62 -13.92
CA ASP A 645 21.65 0.01 -14.34
C ASP A 645 21.78 -1.44 -13.83
N VAL A 646 22.86 -2.10 -14.23
CA VAL A 646 23.13 -3.48 -13.81
C VAL A 646 23.38 -3.59 -12.30
N ASP A 647 23.81 -2.52 -11.63
CA ASP A 647 23.99 -2.51 -10.18
C ASP A 647 22.63 -2.62 -9.47
N ASN A 648 21.58 -1.99 -9.99
CA ASN A 648 20.22 -2.20 -9.49
C ASN A 648 19.77 -3.66 -9.57
N VAL A 649 20.13 -4.36 -10.67
CA VAL A 649 19.83 -5.79 -10.84
C VAL A 649 20.62 -6.63 -9.84
N LYS A 650 21.93 -6.35 -9.67
CA LYS A 650 22.79 -7.03 -8.68
C LYS A 650 22.24 -6.85 -7.26
N LYS A 651 21.89 -5.63 -6.86
CA LYS A 651 21.30 -5.33 -5.54
C LYS A 651 19.97 -6.05 -5.31
N SER A 652 19.11 -6.10 -6.32
CA SER A 652 17.84 -6.85 -6.26
C SER A 652 18.07 -8.35 -6.04
N ILE A 653 19.04 -8.94 -6.76
CA ILE A 653 19.42 -10.35 -6.58
C ILE A 653 20.01 -10.58 -5.17
N LYS A 654 20.88 -9.69 -4.69
CA LYS A 654 21.43 -9.75 -3.33
C LYS A 654 20.32 -9.70 -2.27
N TYR A 655 19.30 -8.86 -2.46
CA TYR A 655 18.13 -8.82 -1.57
C TYR A 655 17.40 -10.16 -1.55
N LEU A 656 17.04 -10.70 -2.73
CA LEU A 656 16.34 -11.99 -2.85
C LEU A 656 17.15 -13.12 -2.20
N ARG A 657 18.46 -13.14 -2.44
CA ARG A 657 19.39 -14.10 -1.85
C ARG A 657 19.45 -14.02 -0.33
N GLU A 658 19.44 -12.82 0.24
CA GLU A 658 19.41 -12.63 1.70
C GLU A 658 18.11 -13.17 2.31
N ILE A 659 16.96 -12.89 1.69
CA ILE A 659 15.66 -13.43 2.13
C ILE A 659 15.61 -14.95 1.95
N TYR A 660 16.07 -15.47 0.82
CA TYR A 660 16.11 -16.91 0.51
C TYR A 660 16.96 -17.71 1.51
N ARG A 661 18.06 -17.13 1.97
CA ARG A 661 18.96 -17.78 2.93
C ARG A 661 18.50 -17.67 4.37
N HIS A 662 17.66 -16.67 4.68
CA HIS A 662 17.15 -16.38 6.03
C HIS A 662 18.22 -16.61 7.09
N ARG A 663 19.38 -15.97 6.91
CA ARG A 663 20.46 -16.02 7.91
C ARG A 663 20.03 -15.19 9.10
N VAL A 664 19.14 -15.73 9.94
CA VAL A 664 19.13 -15.39 11.35
C VAL A 664 20.49 -15.84 11.85
N SER A 665 21.47 -14.94 11.83
CA SER A 665 22.69 -15.18 12.57
C SER A 665 22.24 -15.42 14.00
N LYS A 666 22.29 -16.69 14.44
CA LYS A 666 22.45 -16.95 15.86
C LYS A 666 23.67 -16.15 16.21
N THR A 667 23.47 -15.02 16.90
CA THR A 667 24.55 -14.23 17.45
C THR A 667 25.32 -15.22 18.32
N ASN A 668 26.43 -15.73 17.81
CA ASN A 668 27.28 -16.59 18.62
C ASN A 668 27.70 -15.70 19.79
N VAL A 669 27.42 -16.15 21.01
CA VAL A 669 27.91 -15.48 22.21
C VAL A 669 29.43 -15.47 22.09
N LEU A 670 29.99 -14.31 21.77
CA LEU A 670 31.42 -14.08 21.80
C LEU A 670 31.83 -14.09 23.28
N SER A 671 32.23 -15.25 23.77
CA SER A 671 32.91 -15.39 25.05
C SER A 671 34.39 -15.10 24.83
N LEU A 672 34.95 -14.18 25.62
CA LEU A 672 36.39 -13.94 25.69
C LEU A 672 37.16 -15.06 26.43
N ASN A 673 36.46 -16.04 26.98
CA ASN A 673 37.07 -17.20 27.62
C ASN A 673 37.14 -18.35 26.61
N VAL A 674 38.28 -18.47 25.93
CA VAL A 674 38.80 -19.72 25.36
C VAL A 674 39.70 -20.38 26.40
#